data_AF-A0A1V4Y2P3-F1
#
_entry.id   AF-A0A1V4Y2P3-F1
#
_cell.length_a   1.000
_cell.length_b   1.000
_cell.length_c   1.000
_cell.angle_alpha   90.00
_cell.angle_beta   90.00
_cell.angle_gamma   90.00
#
_symmetry.space_group_name_H-M   'P 1'
#
loop_
_entity.id
_entity.type
_entity.pdbx_description
1 polymer ?
#
loop_
_entity_poly.entity_id
_entity_poly.type
_entity_poly.pdbx_seq_one_letter_code
_entity_poly.pdbx_strand_id
1 'polypeptide(L)'
;MQQILLTDPGYGEVKLAKARAKGGYEAFAAALKRNPEEWLETVRTSGLRGRGIGWLVHNKWSTVRSGATETKYLIINAHEGEPGSFKDRALLERFPHKVLEGALLAAWGAGCTRGIYYTDVAHDDALEAFQRAMDEAREANLLGDNILGSGWDFDIKTSVFPGDKYPNYVYISGEETAIIEFIEGRRPLPRNKPPFPAEAGLYGKPTLVHNVETLAHLPGIAANGAPWFRAMGTAETPGTLLMSVMGPVNNPGVFEVEAGTSLRTLLEDIAGGVIDGGKVKAVAPGGPGTAFIKGDRSIRREGETAGLLKELDADGLECRGFGNIIELQKEVRDALVALLRDRYEISPTSDEDDIAESTIEATSVFESRPLDRVRWCDLDMNVARTLLASAQKCSPGELSEEDLLAGAILRGLAWYDSSSGEHYATAAGIVLLAKDPSAVFPQCRILADAYRSAVPDGDPRDHEDIRGPMPVVIERAIGFIDRNTRHPMRVVGLNRIRLDEYPVDGLREALVNAVAHRQYEDAGRKIILEVFPDRVVISSPGLPPRPITLASLRRGRYRPCSRNPVLAQCLSYFHRIEERGSGFRRMRDHMLNHGLDLPLLSTDMGYFQVTFPGPGEDIDLLRVPERHFRVSPAVEAQLNERQRKMLQWLAEGQELTSRQCEAAFGVSRPITAGDFGLLVDLGLAEKLGGGRSTRYRLKSRNR
;
A
#
# COMPACT_ATOMS: atom_id res chain seq x y z
N MET A 1 -15.25 -3.66 -38.83
CA MET A 1 -15.07 -2.72 -37.72
C MET A 1 -14.35 -1.51 -38.25
N GLN A 2 -14.94 -0.31 -38.12
CA GLN A 2 -14.29 0.92 -38.57
C GLN A 2 -13.32 1.36 -37.47
N GLN A 3 -12.02 1.24 -37.74
CA GLN A 3 -10.99 1.82 -36.87
C GLN A 3 -10.89 3.34 -37.19
N ILE A 4 -10.77 4.18 -36.16
CA ILE A 4 -10.75 5.66 -36.20
C ILE A 4 -9.36 6.20 -35.84
N LEU A 5 -8.75 5.58 -34.84
CA LEU A 5 -7.52 6.01 -34.20
C LEU A 5 -6.29 5.31 -34.82
N LEU A 6 -6.36 4.00 -35.03
CA LEU A 6 -5.21 3.16 -35.41
C LEU A 6 -5.11 2.85 -36.91
N THR A 7 -6.17 3.03 -37.70
CA THR A 7 -6.18 2.72 -39.15
C THR A 7 -5.87 3.87 -40.04
N ASP A 8 -5.82 5.08 -39.54
CA ASP A 8 -5.69 6.23 -40.39
C ASP A 8 -4.29 6.22 -41.03
N PRO A 9 -4.14 5.82 -42.31
CA PRO A 9 -2.85 5.63 -42.94
C PRO A 9 -2.20 6.98 -43.26
N GLY A 10 -2.74 8.09 -42.74
CA GLY A 10 -2.28 9.44 -42.95
C GLY A 10 -1.63 10.16 -41.78
N TYR A 11 -1.77 9.65 -40.55
CA TYR A 11 -1.11 10.26 -39.37
C TYR A 11 0.08 9.45 -38.85
N GLY A 12 0.36 8.28 -39.44
CA GLY A 12 1.27 7.26 -38.89
C GLY A 12 2.77 7.55 -38.99
N GLU A 13 3.17 8.78 -39.31
CA GLU A 13 4.56 9.20 -39.24
C GLU A 13 4.66 10.57 -38.57
N VAL A 14 5.66 10.71 -37.69
CA VAL A 14 5.87 11.78 -36.68
C VAL A 14 6.01 13.21 -37.27
N LYS A 15 5.74 13.45 -38.56
CA LYS A 15 5.95 14.73 -39.24
C LYS A 15 4.64 15.38 -39.73
N LEU A 16 4.54 16.68 -39.49
CA LEU A 16 3.42 17.55 -39.83
C LEU A 16 3.06 17.50 -41.32
N ALA A 17 4.05 17.47 -42.21
CA ALA A 17 3.82 17.43 -43.64
C ALA A 17 2.99 16.21 -44.09
N LYS A 18 3.19 15.06 -43.44
CA LYS A 18 2.44 13.83 -43.74
C LYS A 18 1.02 13.91 -43.17
N ALA A 19 0.88 14.39 -41.93
CA ALA A 19 -0.44 14.65 -41.34
C ALA A 19 -1.28 15.59 -42.23
N ARG A 20 -0.70 16.71 -42.70
CA ARG A 20 -1.36 17.67 -43.60
C ARG A 20 -1.72 17.08 -44.96
N ALA A 21 -0.86 16.27 -45.57
CA ALA A 21 -1.15 15.61 -46.85
C ALA A 21 -2.40 14.72 -46.83
N LYS A 22 -2.95 14.46 -45.64
CA LYS A 22 -4.07 13.57 -45.37
C LYS A 22 -5.21 14.28 -44.65
N GLY A 23 -5.20 15.62 -44.66
CA GLY A 23 -6.26 16.46 -44.10
C GLY A 23 -6.07 16.86 -42.64
N GLY A 24 -4.92 16.58 -42.04
CA GLY A 24 -4.68 16.97 -40.65
C GLY A 24 -4.62 18.46 -40.44
N TYR A 25 -5.20 18.89 -39.31
CA TYR A 25 -5.46 20.28 -38.94
C TYR A 25 -6.51 21.02 -39.80
N GLU A 26 -7.09 20.41 -40.84
CA GLU A 26 -8.16 21.05 -41.63
C GLU A 26 -9.44 21.21 -40.80
N ALA A 27 -9.80 20.17 -40.04
CA ALA A 27 -10.97 20.19 -39.17
C ALA A 27 -10.78 21.21 -38.04
N PHE A 28 -9.59 21.27 -37.43
CA PHE A 28 -9.25 22.33 -36.49
C PHE A 28 -9.34 23.73 -37.11
N ALA A 29 -8.74 23.96 -38.29
CA ALA A 29 -8.81 25.25 -38.97
C ALA A 29 -10.26 25.67 -39.32
N ALA A 30 -11.12 24.69 -39.62
CA ALA A 30 -12.54 24.92 -39.84
C ALA A 30 -13.29 25.24 -38.54
N ALA A 31 -13.00 24.52 -37.45
CA ALA A 31 -13.60 24.74 -36.14
C ALA A 31 -13.23 26.10 -35.55
N LEU A 32 -12.00 26.58 -35.80
CA LEU A 32 -11.51 27.87 -35.35
C LEU A 32 -12.24 29.06 -36.01
N LYS A 33 -12.80 28.85 -37.21
CA LYS A 33 -13.63 29.85 -37.90
C LYS A 33 -15.09 29.86 -37.41
N ARG A 34 -15.50 28.84 -36.65
CA ARG A 34 -16.85 28.71 -36.10
C ARG A 34 -16.88 29.18 -34.65
N ASN A 35 -18.09 29.42 -34.16
CA ASN A 35 -18.30 29.75 -32.76
C ASN A 35 -17.92 28.54 -31.86
N PRO A 36 -17.07 28.69 -30.83
CA PRO A 36 -16.73 27.58 -29.94
C PRO A 36 -17.94 26.87 -29.32
N GLU A 37 -19.04 27.60 -29.09
CA GLU A 37 -20.31 27.06 -28.60
C GLU A 37 -20.93 26.03 -29.55
N GLU A 38 -20.81 26.22 -30.87
CA GLU A 38 -21.27 25.24 -31.87
C GLU A 38 -20.43 23.97 -31.83
N TRP A 39 -19.12 24.13 -31.61
CA TRP A 39 -18.22 23.01 -31.43
C TRP A 39 -18.53 22.23 -30.14
N LEU A 40 -18.74 22.95 -29.02
CA LEU A 40 -19.16 22.35 -27.75
C LEU A 40 -20.47 21.56 -27.91
N GLU A 41 -21.43 22.08 -28.66
CA GLU A 41 -22.70 21.39 -28.96
C GLU A 41 -22.49 20.15 -29.84
N THR A 42 -21.56 20.20 -30.80
CA THR A 42 -21.17 19.03 -31.60
C THR A 42 -20.56 17.93 -30.72
N VAL A 43 -19.71 18.29 -29.75
CA VAL A 43 -19.13 17.33 -28.79
C VAL A 43 -20.19 16.81 -27.80
N ARG A 44 -21.14 17.65 -27.39
CA ARG A 44 -22.28 17.23 -26.56
C ARG A 44 -23.12 16.18 -27.27
N THR A 45 -23.49 16.45 -28.52
CA THR A 45 -24.34 15.56 -29.33
C THR A 45 -23.61 14.30 -29.78
N SER A 46 -22.29 14.32 -29.96
CA SER A 46 -21.52 13.09 -30.25
C SER A 46 -21.58 12.08 -29.11
N GLY A 47 -21.80 12.54 -27.87
CA GLY A 47 -21.84 11.69 -26.69
C GLY A 47 -20.48 11.13 -26.30
N LEU A 48 -19.38 11.73 -26.77
CA LEU A 48 -18.02 11.31 -26.39
C LEU A 48 -17.86 11.28 -24.86
N ARG A 49 -17.37 10.14 -24.37
CA ARG A 49 -17.01 9.92 -22.97
C ARG A 49 -15.50 9.85 -22.83
N GLY A 50 -14.98 10.31 -21.69
CA GLY A 50 -13.56 10.23 -21.38
C GLY A 50 -13.10 8.78 -21.39
N ARG A 51 -12.07 8.49 -22.16
CA ARG A 51 -11.47 7.14 -22.30
C ARG A 51 -10.56 6.72 -21.13
N GLY A 52 -10.51 7.55 -20.08
CA GLY A 52 -10.06 7.15 -18.75
C GLY A 52 -11.23 6.70 -17.88
N ILE A 53 -11.89 7.64 -17.19
CA ILE A 53 -12.90 7.36 -16.14
C ILE A 53 -14.36 7.43 -16.66
N GLY A 54 -14.60 7.55 -17.97
CA GLY A 54 -15.95 7.42 -18.56
C GLY A 54 -16.91 8.61 -18.41
N TRP A 55 -16.44 9.78 -17.97
CA TRP A 55 -17.25 11.00 -17.83
C TRP A 55 -17.64 11.61 -19.17
N LEU A 56 -18.82 12.23 -19.26
CA LEU A 56 -19.22 12.99 -20.46
C LEU A 56 -18.29 14.18 -20.69
N VAL A 57 -17.61 14.20 -21.85
CA VAL A 57 -16.57 15.19 -22.16
C VAL A 57 -17.11 16.62 -22.14
N HIS A 58 -18.29 16.82 -22.72
CA HIS A 58 -18.91 18.15 -22.80
C HIS A 58 -19.20 18.77 -21.42
N ASN A 59 -19.54 17.98 -20.40
CA ASN A 59 -19.82 18.50 -19.06
C ASN A 59 -18.58 19.18 -18.47
N LYS A 60 -17.41 18.52 -18.56
CA LYS A 60 -16.15 19.12 -18.13
C LYS A 60 -15.83 20.40 -18.90
N TRP A 61 -16.05 20.41 -20.21
CA TRP A 61 -15.77 21.56 -21.06
C TRP A 61 -16.68 22.74 -20.72
N SER A 62 -17.99 22.51 -20.54
CA SER A 62 -18.95 23.53 -20.15
C SER A 62 -18.58 24.18 -18.82
N THR A 63 -18.17 23.39 -17.82
CA THR A 63 -17.73 23.90 -16.52
C THR A 63 -16.46 24.75 -16.64
N VAL A 64 -15.46 24.29 -17.40
CA VAL A 64 -14.23 25.08 -17.61
C VAL A 64 -14.54 26.38 -18.36
N ARG A 65 -15.38 26.30 -19.40
CA ARG A 65 -15.75 27.45 -20.22
C ARG A 65 -16.53 28.50 -19.44
N SER A 66 -17.44 28.10 -18.56
CA SER A 66 -18.24 29.02 -17.73
C SER A 66 -17.44 29.71 -16.62
N GLY A 67 -16.24 29.21 -16.31
CA GLY A 67 -15.34 29.83 -15.34
C GLY A 67 -15.01 31.29 -15.70
N ALA A 68 -15.19 32.20 -14.74
CA ALA A 68 -15.00 33.65 -14.89
C ALA A 68 -13.51 34.06 -14.79
N THR A 69 -12.64 33.44 -15.58
CA THR A 69 -11.20 33.75 -15.64
C THR A 69 -10.72 33.77 -17.08
N GLU A 70 -9.79 34.68 -17.39
CA GLU A 70 -9.13 34.71 -18.72
C GLU A 70 -8.17 33.52 -18.90
N THR A 71 -7.48 33.13 -17.82
CA THR A 71 -6.60 31.96 -17.83
C THR A 71 -7.37 30.69 -17.47
N LYS A 72 -7.31 29.70 -18.36
CA LYS A 72 -7.90 28.36 -18.23
C LYS A 72 -6.90 27.35 -18.78
N TYR A 73 -6.76 26.22 -18.11
CA TYR A 73 -5.73 25.23 -18.42
C TYR A 73 -6.30 23.98 -19.08
N LEU A 74 -5.58 23.44 -20.05
CA LEU A 74 -5.74 22.05 -20.51
C LEU A 74 -4.52 21.24 -20.06
N ILE A 75 -4.73 20.14 -19.34
CA ILE A 75 -3.72 19.14 -19.03
C ILE A 75 -3.99 17.92 -19.91
N ILE A 76 -3.03 17.59 -20.76
CA ILE A 76 -2.97 16.37 -21.55
C ILE A 76 -2.33 15.31 -20.65
N ASN A 77 -3.14 14.42 -20.09
CA ASN A 77 -2.67 13.34 -19.23
C ASN A 77 -2.16 12.17 -20.07
N ALA A 78 -0.84 12.09 -20.22
CA ALA A 78 -0.09 11.05 -20.92
C ALA A 78 0.78 10.21 -19.96
N HIS A 79 0.48 10.24 -18.66
CA HIS A 79 1.27 9.54 -17.65
C HIS A 79 1.17 8.02 -17.77
N GLU A 80 0.00 7.48 -18.15
CA GLU A 80 -0.28 6.04 -18.34
C GLU A 80 0.42 5.14 -17.30
N GLY A 81 0.13 5.37 -16.01
CA GLY A 81 0.75 4.67 -14.90
C GLY A 81 0.13 3.30 -14.59
N GLU A 82 -0.98 2.96 -15.26
CA GLU A 82 -1.74 1.72 -15.07
C GLU A 82 -0.97 0.50 -15.61
N PRO A 83 -0.63 -0.48 -14.76
CA PRO A 83 0.12 -1.64 -15.24
C PRO A 83 -0.65 -2.43 -16.29
N GLY A 84 -0.02 -2.63 -17.46
CA GLY A 84 -0.62 -3.30 -18.60
C GLY A 84 -1.30 -2.37 -19.62
N SER A 85 -1.41 -1.07 -19.34
CA SER A 85 -1.81 -0.06 -20.34
C SER A 85 -0.58 0.48 -21.07
N PHE A 86 -0.67 0.56 -22.40
CA PHE A 86 0.33 1.19 -23.28
C PHE A 86 -0.33 1.77 -24.54
N LYS A 87 -1.64 2.05 -24.46
CA LYS A 87 -2.46 2.58 -25.55
C LYS A 87 -2.15 4.05 -25.82
N ASP A 88 -1.92 4.84 -24.78
CA ASP A 88 -1.67 6.27 -24.88
C ASP A 88 -0.26 6.51 -25.40
N ARG A 89 0.71 5.76 -24.87
CA ARG A 89 2.07 5.69 -25.41
C ARG A 89 2.07 5.34 -26.89
N ALA A 90 1.37 4.27 -27.30
CA ALA A 90 1.30 3.85 -28.70
C ALA A 90 0.67 4.93 -29.61
N LEU A 91 -0.34 5.66 -29.12
CA LEU A 91 -0.94 6.78 -29.84
C LEU A 91 0.04 7.96 -30.01
N LEU A 92 0.76 8.33 -28.97
CA LEU A 92 1.71 9.45 -29.00
C LEU A 92 2.92 9.17 -29.87
N GLU A 93 3.46 7.95 -29.85
CA GLU A 93 4.60 7.56 -30.67
C GLU A 93 4.24 7.53 -32.16
N ARG A 94 3.04 7.04 -32.50
CA ARG A 94 2.64 6.80 -33.90
C ARG A 94 1.85 7.95 -34.52
N PHE A 95 1.03 8.63 -33.73
CA PHE A 95 0.04 9.61 -34.20
C PHE A 95 0.05 10.92 -33.37
N PRO A 96 1.21 11.53 -33.05
CA PRO A 96 1.28 12.67 -32.14
C PRO A 96 0.50 13.90 -32.63
N HIS A 97 0.50 14.17 -33.95
CA HIS A 97 -0.26 15.28 -34.53
C HIS A 97 -1.77 15.11 -34.39
N LYS A 98 -2.30 13.87 -34.39
CA LYS A 98 -3.72 13.61 -34.17
C LYS A 98 -4.12 13.96 -32.73
N VAL A 99 -3.28 13.58 -31.76
CA VAL A 99 -3.46 13.95 -30.34
C VAL A 99 -3.36 15.47 -30.17
N LEU A 100 -2.38 16.12 -30.82
CA LEU A 100 -2.19 17.56 -30.74
C LEU A 100 -3.34 18.35 -31.36
N GLU A 101 -3.84 17.96 -32.53
CA GLU A 101 -5.04 18.55 -33.12
C GLU A 101 -6.26 18.40 -32.19
N GLY A 102 -6.41 17.22 -31.58
CA GLY A 102 -7.44 16.98 -30.58
C GLY A 102 -7.31 17.89 -29.36
N ALA A 103 -6.10 18.11 -28.86
CA ALA A 103 -5.81 19.03 -27.76
C ALA A 103 -6.18 20.47 -28.13
N LEU A 104 -5.89 20.92 -29.35
CA LEU A 104 -6.26 22.25 -29.86
C LEU A 104 -7.79 22.41 -29.95
N LEU A 105 -8.49 21.41 -30.48
CA LEU A 105 -9.96 21.39 -30.53
C LEU A 105 -10.58 21.43 -29.13
N ALA A 106 -10.01 20.69 -28.17
CA ALA A 106 -10.45 20.70 -26.78
C ALA A 106 -10.23 22.05 -26.10
N ALA A 107 -9.05 22.62 -26.28
CA ALA A 107 -8.71 23.92 -25.75
C ALA A 107 -9.61 25.03 -26.34
N TRP A 108 -9.86 25.02 -27.65
CA TRP A 108 -10.77 25.97 -28.30
C TRP A 108 -12.20 25.87 -27.76
N GLY A 109 -12.75 24.66 -27.69
CA GLY A 109 -14.11 24.42 -27.18
C GLY A 109 -14.29 24.83 -25.72
N ALA A 110 -13.34 24.43 -24.85
CA ALA A 110 -13.38 24.76 -23.42
C ALA A 110 -12.91 26.20 -23.10
N GLY A 111 -12.35 26.92 -24.07
CA GLY A 111 -11.79 28.26 -23.87
C GLY A 111 -10.48 28.28 -23.08
N CYS A 112 -9.65 27.24 -23.20
CA CYS A 112 -8.33 27.18 -22.58
C CYS A 112 -7.35 28.11 -23.30
N THR A 113 -6.44 28.72 -22.54
CA THR A 113 -5.40 29.64 -23.05
C THR A 113 -3.99 29.13 -22.75
N ARG A 114 -3.87 28.09 -21.92
CA ARG A 114 -2.60 27.45 -21.57
C ARG A 114 -2.75 25.94 -21.55
N GLY A 115 -1.78 25.22 -22.08
CA GLY A 115 -1.73 23.77 -22.09
C GLY A 115 -0.56 23.22 -21.29
N ILE A 116 -0.71 22.03 -20.74
CA ILE A 116 0.36 21.25 -20.13
C ILE A 116 0.31 19.82 -20.67
N TYR A 117 1.39 19.38 -21.29
CA TYR A 117 1.61 17.97 -21.60
C TYR A 117 2.28 17.32 -20.40
N TYR A 118 1.58 16.40 -19.74
CA TYR A 118 2.04 15.71 -18.54
C TYR A 118 2.32 14.24 -18.85
N THR A 119 3.57 13.81 -18.68
CA THR A 119 4.03 12.44 -18.98
C THR A 119 5.00 11.93 -17.93
N ASP A 120 5.30 10.63 -17.92
CA ASP A 120 6.36 10.01 -17.11
C ASP A 120 7.68 9.95 -17.91
N VAL A 121 8.82 10.05 -17.21
CA VAL A 121 10.16 9.84 -17.76
C VAL A 121 10.34 8.44 -18.38
N ALA A 122 9.53 7.45 -17.99
CA ALA A 122 9.54 6.13 -18.61
C ALA A 122 9.06 6.12 -20.08
N HIS A 123 8.46 7.22 -20.55
CA HIS A 123 7.87 7.35 -21.89
C HIS A 123 8.72 8.24 -22.83
N ASP A 124 10.04 8.07 -22.81
CA ASP A 124 10.99 8.90 -23.58
C ASP A 124 10.63 9.02 -25.08
N ASP A 125 10.32 7.90 -25.77
CA ASP A 125 9.97 7.92 -27.20
C ASP A 125 8.71 8.75 -27.49
N ALA A 126 7.68 8.60 -26.65
CA ALA A 126 6.43 9.35 -26.77
C ALA A 126 6.64 10.84 -26.46
N LEU A 127 7.48 11.15 -25.45
CA LEU A 127 7.89 12.50 -25.11
C LEU A 127 8.60 13.18 -26.29
N GLU A 128 9.58 12.53 -26.90
CA GLU A 128 10.30 13.07 -28.06
C GLU A 128 9.38 13.26 -29.27
N ALA A 129 8.52 12.29 -29.56
CA ALA A 129 7.58 12.36 -30.68
C ALA A 129 6.58 13.52 -30.51
N PHE A 130 6.00 13.67 -29.32
CA PHE A 130 5.04 14.74 -29.05
C PHE A 130 5.69 16.13 -28.97
N GLN A 131 6.91 16.23 -28.41
CA GLN A 131 7.67 17.47 -28.41
C GLN A 131 7.96 17.96 -29.83
N ARG A 132 8.40 17.05 -30.72
CA ARG A 132 8.60 17.37 -32.14
C ARG A 132 7.32 17.86 -32.80
N ALA A 133 6.19 17.20 -32.56
CA ALA A 133 4.90 17.62 -33.12
C ALA A 133 4.47 19.01 -32.61
N MET A 134 4.73 19.34 -31.35
CA MET A 134 4.48 20.68 -30.80
C MET A 134 5.38 21.73 -31.45
N ASP A 135 6.66 21.43 -31.67
CA ASP A 135 7.61 22.36 -32.30
C ASP A 135 7.25 22.63 -33.76
N GLU A 136 6.94 21.57 -34.53
CA GLU A 136 6.46 21.71 -35.92
C GLU A 136 5.13 22.48 -35.98
N ALA A 137 4.23 22.28 -35.02
CA ALA A 137 2.98 23.03 -34.95
C ALA A 137 3.21 24.52 -34.63
N ARG A 138 4.20 24.86 -33.78
CA ARG A 138 4.59 26.26 -33.53
C ARG A 138 5.15 26.92 -34.78
N GLU A 139 6.07 26.25 -35.47
CA GLU A 139 6.65 26.74 -36.74
C GLU A 139 5.57 26.99 -37.80
N ALA A 140 4.51 26.18 -37.79
CA ALA A 140 3.41 26.28 -38.72
C ALA A 140 2.26 27.20 -38.28
N ASN A 141 2.41 27.94 -37.16
CA ASN A 141 1.37 28.77 -36.54
C ASN A 141 0.05 28.02 -36.27
N LEU A 142 0.17 26.78 -35.80
CA LEU A 142 -0.92 25.94 -35.30
C LEU A 142 -0.96 25.90 -33.76
N LEU A 143 0.11 26.33 -33.09
CA LEU A 143 0.28 26.41 -31.65
C LEU A 143 1.09 27.68 -31.33
N GLY A 144 0.80 28.34 -30.21
CA GLY A 144 1.46 29.59 -29.80
C GLY A 144 0.51 30.79 -29.86
N ASP A 145 1.04 31.92 -30.28
CA ASP A 145 0.31 33.20 -30.32
C ASP A 145 -0.42 33.37 -31.66
N ASN A 146 -1.64 33.89 -31.60
CA ASN A 146 -2.50 34.23 -32.73
C ASN A 146 -2.61 33.09 -33.75
N ILE A 147 -3.02 31.92 -33.27
CA ILE A 147 -3.07 30.67 -34.03
C ILE A 147 -3.87 30.88 -35.32
N LEU A 148 -3.23 30.62 -36.47
CA LEU A 148 -3.81 30.81 -37.82
C LEU A 148 -4.42 32.21 -38.07
N GLY A 149 -3.99 33.23 -37.34
CA GLY A 149 -4.55 34.59 -37.44
C GLY A 149 -5.93 34.76 -36.80
N SER A 150 -6.34 33.86 -35.91
CA SER A 150 -7.67 33.84 -35.30
C SER A 150 -7.87 34.82 -34.13
N GLY A 151 -6.80 35.40 -33.60
CA GLY A 151 -6.81 36.17 -32.35
C GLY A 151 -6.84 35.31 -31.07
N TRP A 152 -6.71 33.99 -31.18
CA TRP A 152 -6.63 33.07 -30.05
C TRP A 152 -5.19 32.61 -29.81
N ASP A 153 -4.74 32.75 -28.55
CA ASP A 153 -3.42 32.30 -28.10
C ASP A 153 -3.57 31.02 -27.26
N PHE A 154 -2.80 29.99 -27.61
CA PHE A 154 -2.72 28.76 -26.84
C PHE A 154 -1.38 28.07 -27.07
N ASP A 155 -0.63 27.84 -25.99
CA ASP A 155 0.65 27.14 -26.03
C ASP A 155 0.73 26.06 -24.95
N ILE A 156 1.48 25.00 -25.22
CA ILE A 156 1.60 23.82 -24.37
C ILE A 156 3.02 23.73 -23.78
N LYS A 157 3.11 23.63 -22.46
CA LYS A 157 4.38 23.33 -21.77
C LYS A 157 4.46 21.86 -21.38
N THR A 158 5.67 21.32 -21.38
CA THR A 158 5.90 19.93 -20.98
C THR A 158 6.24 19.84 -19.49
N SER A 159 5.60 18.91 -18.78
CA SER A 159 5.88 18.55 -17.40
C SER A 159 6.13 17.04 -17.33
N VAL A 160 7.33 16.66 -16.89
CA VAL A 160 7.76 15.25 -16.84
C VAL A 160 7.82 14.79 -15.39
N PHE A 161 7.04 13.76 -15.05
CA PHE A 161 7.10 13.09 -13.77
C PHE A 161 8.33 12.16 -13.73
N PRO A 162 9.25 12.32 -12.76
CA PRO A 162 10.42 11.45 -12.66
C PRO A 162 10.06 10.16 -11.92
N GLY A 163 9.32 9.28 -12.60
CA GLY A 163 8.86 8.00 -12.06
C GLY A 163 9.99 7.09 -11.58
N ASP A 164 11.16 7.19 -12.22
CA ASP A 164 12.42 6.52 -11.84
C ASP A 164 12.87 6.86 -10.41
N LYS A 165 12.65 8.10 -9.97
CA LYS A 165 13.02 8.60 -8.63
C LYS A 165 11.91 8.41 -7.60
N TYR A 166 10.67 8.25 -8.06
CA TYR A 166 9.49 8.14 -7.21
C TYR A 166 8.62 6.93 -7.57
N PRO A 167 9.17 5.70 -7.54
CA PRO A 167 8.49 4.50 -8.05
C PRO A 167 7.19 4.18 -7.30
N ASN A 168 7.09 4.55 -6.03
CA ASN A 168 5.88 4.34 -5.21
C ASN A 168 4.73 5.28 -5.57
N TYR A 169 4.99 6.30 -6.40
CA TYR A 169 4.00 7.31 -6.76
C TYR A 169 3.51 7.19 -8.21
N VAL A 170 4.19 6.38 -9.05
CA VAL A 170 3.89 6.25 -10.50
C VAL A 170 2.41 5.97 -10.77
N TYR A 171 1.77 5.06 -10.03
CA TYR A 171 0.36 4.80 -10.26
C TYR A 171 -0.54 6.00 -9.87
N ILE A 172 -0.31 6.59 -8.70
CA ILE A 172 -1.18 7.66 -8.18
C ILE A 172 -0.95 9.00 -8.89
N SER A 173 0.24 9.23 -9.45
CA SER A 173 0.61 10.45 -10.17
C SER A 173 -0.09 10.61 -11.51
N GLY A 174 -0.86 9.62 -11.97
CA GLY A 174 -1.79 9.71 -13.10
C GLY A 174 -3.19 10.20 -12.73
N GLU A 175 -3.54 10.33 -11.44
CA GLU A 175 -4.85 10.83 -11.01
C GLU A 175 -4.98 12.35 -11.23
N GLU A 176 -6.15 12.79 -11.69
CA GLU A 176 -6.43 14.16 -12.16
C GLU A 176 -5.95 15.28 -11.21
N THR A 177 -6.20 15.14 -9.90
CA THR A 177 -5.79 16.14 -8.89
C THR A 177 -4.36 15.94 -8.40
N ALA A 178 -3.85 14.71 -8.39
CA ALA A 178 -2.45 14.43 -8.10
C ALA A 178 -1.50 15.05 -9.14
N ILE A 179 -1.89 15.03 -10.42
CA ILE A 179 -1.17 15.70 -11.51
C ILE A 179 -1.06 17.21 -11.22
N ILE A 180 -2.16 17.82 -10.80
CA ILE A 180 -2.21 19.25 -10.49
C ILE A 180 -1.29 19.57 -9.31
N GLU A 181 -1.32 18.77 -8.24
CA GLU A 181 -0.39 18.92 -7.11
C GLU A 181 1.08 18.88 -7.56
N PHE A 182 1.43 17.92 -8.42
CA PHE A 182 2.78 17.80 -8.93
C PHE A 182 3.22 19.01 -9.76
N ILE A 183 2.38 19.46 -10.69
CA ILE A 183 2.66 20.64 -11.53
C ILE A 183 2.84 21.90 -10.67
N GLU A 184 2.11 22.01 -9.55
CA GLU A 184 2.25 23.09 -8.58
C GLU A 184 3.47 22.94 -7.65
N GLY A 185 4.34 21.95 -7.88
CA GLY A 185 5.56 21.71 -7.13
C GLY A 185 5.36 20.99 -5.80
N ARG A 186 4.20 20.34 -5.60
CA ARG A 186 3.87 19.58 -4.39
C ARG A 186 3.97 18.07 -4.66
N ARG A 187 3.77 17.27 -3.60
CA ARG A 187 3.77 15.80 -3.75
C ARG A 187 2.51 15.38 -4.52
N PRO A 188 2.58 14.38 -5.42
CA PRO A 188 1.45 13.93 -6.24
C PRO A 188 0.46 13.11 -5.40
N LEU A 189 -0.22 13.75 -4.45
CA LEU A 189 -1.28 13.16 -3.65
C LEU A 189 -2.62 13.73 -4.11
N PRO A 190 -3.67 12.91 -4.32
CA PRO A 190 -4.97 13.42 -4.73
C PRO A 190 -5.55 14.43 -3.73
N ARG A 191 -6.28 15.42 -4.25
CA ARG A 191 -7.05 16.37 -3.46
C ARG A 191 -8.45 15.79 -3.19
N ASN A 192 -9.03 16.17 -2.05
CA ASN A 192 -10.46 15.96 -1.82
C ASN A 192 -11.28 16.77 -2.85
N LYS A 193 -12.35 16.16 -3.35
CA LYS A 193 -13.33 16.80 -4.25
C LYS A 193 -14.64 16.94 -3.46
N PRO A 194 -15.33 18.09 -3.49
CA PRO A 194 -15.02 19.35 -4.19
C PRO A 194 -13.88 20.19 -3.55
N PRO A 195 -13.29 21.17 -4.29
CA PRO A 195 -13.67 21.60 -5.64
C PRO A 195 -13.17 20.66 -6.74
N PHE A 196 -13.92 20.56 -7.84
CA PHE A 196 -13.49 19.77 -8.99
C PHE A 196 -12.45 20.55 -9.82
N PRO A 197 -11.50 19.87 -10.49
CA PRO A 197 -10.50 20.53 -11.35
C PRO A 197 -11.10 21.47 -12.40
N ALA A 198 -12.24 21.08 -12.98
CA ALA A 198 -12.96 21.89 -13.96
C ALA A 198 -13.43 23.24 -13.41
N GLU A 199 -13.64 23.35 -12.09
CA GLU A 199 -14.05 24.57 -11.40
C GLU A 199 -12.81 25.32 -10.88
N ALA A 200 -11.97 24.64 -10.11
CA ALA A 200 -10.75 25.18 -9.52
C ALA A 200 -9.66 24.10 -9.41
N GLY A 201 -8.85 23.99 -10.46
CA GLY A 201 -7.74 23.05 -10.56
C GLY A 201 -6.38 23.72 -10.38
N LEU A 202 -5.61 23.76 -11.46
CA LEU A 202 -4.25 24.27 -11.50
C LEU A 202 -4.20 25.76 -11.15
N TYR A 203 -3.45 26.09 -10.09
CA TYR A 203 -3.36 27.44 -9.52
C TYR A 203 -4.73 28.04 -9.18
N GLY A 204 -5.69 27.19 -8.81
CA GLY A 204 -7.07 27.57 -8.52
C GLY A 204 -7.86 28.06 -9.74
N LYS A 205 -7.39 27.81 -10.97
CA LYS A 205 -8.07 28.17 -12.21
C LYS A 205 -8.85 26.99 -12.80
N PRO A 206 -9.92 27.22 -13.57
CA PRO A 206 -10.63 26.17 -14.28
C PRO A 206 -9.65 25.38 -15.14
N THR A 207 -9.60 24.07 -14.90
CA THR A 207 -8.60 23.17 -15.48
C THR A 207 -9.28 21.95 -16.06
N LEU A 208 -9.10 21.79 -17.36
CA LEU A 208 -9.54 20.61 -18.10
C LEU A 208 -8.42 19.57 -18.07
N VAL A 209 -8.69 18.36 -17.59
CA VAL A 209 -7.75 17.24 -17.70
C VAL A 209 -8.36 16.14 -18.55
N HIS A 210 -7.67 15.77 -19.62
CA HIS A 210 -8.09 14.71 -20.54
C HIS A 210 -6.99 13.71 -20.81
N ASN A 211 -7.39 12.44 -20.88
CA ASN A 211 -6.56 11.34 -21.35
C ASN A 211 -6.28 11.49 -22.86
N VAL A 212 -5.10 11.04 -23.30
CA VAL A 212 -4.62 11.11 -24.70
C VAL A 212 -5.64 10.56 -25.70
N GLU A 213 -6.17 9.35 -25.47
CA GLU A 213 -7.13 8.72 -26.39
C GLU A 213 -8.42 9.54 -26.54
N THR A 214 -8.86 10.20 -25.47
CA THR A 214 -10.06 11.07 -25.50
C THR A 214 -9.85 12.22 -26.49
N LEU A 215 -8.67 12.83 -26.46
CA LEU A 215 -8.33 13.93 -27.37
C LEU A 215 -8.21 13.44 -28.81
N ALA A 216 -7.61 12.26 -29.02
CA ALA A 216 -7.39 11.69 -30.35
C ALA A 216 -8.68 11.39 -31.15
N HIS A 217 -9.84 11.26 -30.49
CA HIS A 217 -11.13 11.13 -31.17
C HIS A 217 -11.68 12.44 -31.74
N LEU A 218 -11.28 13.60 -31.19
CA LEU A 218 -11.87 14.89 -31.52
C LEU A 218 -11.68 15.31 -32.99
N PRO A 219 -10.52 15.11 -33.65
CA PRO A 219 -10.35 15.44 -35.06
C PRO A 219 -11.36 14.72 -35.97
N GLY A 220 -11.60 13.43 -35.72
CA GLY A 220 -12.59 12.65 -36.47
C GLY A 220 -14.01 13.15 -36.29
N ILE A 221 -14.38 13.54 -35.06
CA ILE A 221 -15.69 14.14 -34.75
C ILE A 221 -15.82 15.51 -35.41
N ALA A 222 -14.76 16.33 -35.41
CA ALA A 222 -14.77 17.64 -36.04
C ALA A 222 -14.91 17.53 -37.58
N ALA A 223 -14.27 16.54 -38.20
CA ALA A 223 -14.35 16.31 -39.64
C ALA A 223 -15.70 15.74 -40.10
N ASN A 224 -16.27 14.78 -39.36
CA ASN A 224 -17.43 14.00 -39.82
C ASN A 224 -18.74 14.29 -39.07
N GLY A 225 -18.67 15.00 -37.94
CA GLY A 225 -19.80 15.37 -37.10
C GLY A 225 -20.25 14.29 -36.10
N ALA A 226 -21.16 14.70 -35.21
CA ALA A 226 -21.71 13.84 -34.15
C ALA A 226 -22.44 12.58 -34.65
N PRO A 227 -23.28 12.63 -35.70
CA PRO A 227 -23.98 11.43 -36.18
C PRO A 227 -23.04 10.31 -36.63
N TRP A 228 -21.90 10.68 -37.26
CA TRP A 228 -20.88 9.72 -37.65
C TRP A 228 -20.29 9.01 -36.43
N PHE A 229 -19.93 9.76 -35.38
CA PHE A 229 -19.36 9.16 -34.17
C PHE A 229 -20.35 8.25 -33.43
N ARG A 230 -21.64 8.64 -33.39
CA ARG A 230 -22.71 7.85 -32.77
C ARG A 230 -23.14 6.62 -33.56
N ALA A 231 -22.77 6.54 -34.84
CA ALA A 231 -23.02 5.34 -35.64
C ALA A 231 -22.13 4.15 -35.21
N MET A 232 -21.13 4.40 -34.37
CA MET A 232 -20.21 3.41 -33.81
C MET A 232 -20.43 3.27 -32.30
N GLY A 233 -20.12 2.09 -31.77
CA GLY A 233 -20.23 1.82 -30.33
C GLY A 233 -21.67 1.57 -29.86
N THR A 234 -21.89 1.67 -28.54
CA THR A 234 -23.22 1.50 -27.95
C THR A 234 -23.97 2.83 -27.81
N ALA A 235 -25.26 2.78 -27.50
CA ALA A 235 -26.06 3.98 -27.28
C ALA A 235 -25.53 4.83 -26.11
N GLU A 236 -25.04 4.16 -25.06
CA GLU A 236 -24.51 4.73 -23.83
C GLU A 236 -23.03 5.11 -23.93
N THR A 237 -22.27 4.40 -24.78
CA THR A 237 -20.83 4.64 -25.03
C THR A 237 -20.56 4.65 -26.54
N PRO A 238 -20.76 5.80 -27.20
CA PRO A 238 -20.47 5.93 -28.62
C PRO A 238 -18.98 5.82 -28.95
N GLY A 239 -18.68 5.46 -30.20
CA GLY A 239 -17.34 5.42 -30.78
C GLY A 239 -16.55 4.14 -30.49
N THR A 240 -15.24 4.22 -30.72
CA THR A 240 -14.27 3.14 -30.49
C THR A 240 -13.48 3.34 -29.19
N LEU A 241 -12.81 2.29 -28.75
CA LEU A 241 -11.94 2.19 -27.58
C LEU A 241 -10.60 1.59 -27.99
N LEU A 242 -9.50 2.04 -27.39
CA LEU A 242 -8.23 1.34 -27.46
C LEU A 242 -8.06 0.37 -26.29
N MET A 243 -7.82 -0.90 -26.63
CA MET A 243 -7.63 -1.98 -25.68
C MET A 243 -6.20 -2.48 -25.77
N SER A 244 -5.47 -2.38 -24.66
CA SER A 244 -4.15 -3.01 -24.50
C SER A 244 -4.34 -4.46 -24.08
N VAL A 245 -3.93 -5.41 -24.92
CA VAL A 245 -4.00 -6.85 -24.65
C VAL A 245 -2.59 -7.38 -24.41
N MET A 246 -2.37 -7.96 -23.24
CA MET A 246 -1.12 -8.55 -22.79
C MET A 246 -1.36 -9.94 -22.21
N GLY A 247 -0.28 -10.72 -22.07
CA GLY A 247 -0.31 -12.08 -21.55
C GLY A 247 -0.10 -13.12 -22.65
N PRO A 248 -0.41 -14.41 -22.37
CA PRO A 248 -0.14 -15.52 -23.29
C PRO A 248 -1.18 -15.60 -24.43
N VAL A 249 -1.30 -14.54 -25.24
CA VAL A 249 -2.12 -14.51 -26.46
C VAL A 249 -1.24 -14.54 -27.71
N ASN A 250 -1.77 -15.01 -28.84
CA ASN A 250 -1.00 -15.12 -30.08
C ASN A 250 -0.59 -13.75 -30.65
N ASN A 251 -1.44 -12.74 -30.49
CA ASN A 251 -1.19 -11.37 -30.95
C ASN A 251 -1.35 -10.37 -29.79
N PRO A 252 -0.35 -10.19 -28.92
CA PRO A 252 -0.38 -9.13 -27.91
C PRO A 252 -0.19 -7.76 -28.56
N GLY A 253 -0.86 -6.72 -28.06
CA GLY A 253 -0.77 -5.38 -28.64
C GLY A 253 -1.90 -4.44 -28.24
N VAL A 254 -1.93 -3.27 -28.90
CA VAL A 254 -3.04 -2.30 -28.78
C VAL A 254 -3.99 -2.50 -29.94
N PHE A 255 -5.26 -2.72 -29.62
CA PHE A 255 -6.32 -2.91 -30.59
C PHE A 255 -7.37 -1.84 -30.45
N GLU A 256 -7.80 -1.29 -31.58
CA GLU A 256 -8.97 -0.43 -31.60
C GLU A 256 -10.21 -1.26 -31.88
N VAL A 257 -11.18 -1.16 -30.98
CA VAL A 257 -12.46 -1.88 -31.07
C VAL A 257 -13.63 -0.93 -30.91
N GLU A 258 -14.77 -1.22 -31.53
CA GLU A 258 -16.00 -0.48 -31.27
C GLU A 258 -16.44 -0.74 -29.82
N ALA A 259 -16.90 0.30 -29.12
CA ALA A 259 -17.41 0.13 -27.76
C ALA A 259 -18.58 -0.87 -27.73
N GLY A 260 -18.59 -1.77 -26.76
CA GLY A 260 -19.53 -2.91 -26.72
C GLY A 260 -19.03 -4.17 -27.44
N THR A 261 -17.82 -4.15 -28.01
CA THR A 261 -17.15 -5.39 -28.45
C THR A 261 -16.91 -6.28 -27.24
N SER A 262 -17.37 -7.53 -27.31
CA SER A 262 -17.20 -8.50 -26.23
C SER A 262 -15.72 -8.81 -25.97
N LEU A 263 -15.38 -9.11 -24.72
CA LEU A 263 -14.03 -9.55 -24.36
C LEU A 263 -13.63 -10.84 -25.11
N ARG A 264 -14.60 -11.72 -25.38
CA ARG A 264 -14.38 -12.92 -26.20
C ARG A 264 -13.89 -12.55 -27.59
N THR A 265 -14.61 -11.68 -28.30
CA THR A 265 -14.22 -11.24 -29.65
C THR A 265 -12.85 -10.58 -29.63
N LEU A 266 -12.56 -9.74 -28.63
CA LEU A 266 -11.24 -9.14 -28.47
C LEU A 266 -10.13 -10.19 -28.29
N LEU A 267 -10.34 -11.20 -27.46
CA LEU A 267 -9.29 -12.17 -27.12
C LEU A 267 -9.16 -13.31 -28.13
N GLU A 268 -10.27 -13.91 -28.56
CA GLU A 268 -10.30 -15.05 -29.46
C GLU A 268 -10.11 -14.63 -30.92
N ASP A 269 -10.86 -13.62 -31.38
CA ASP A 269 -10.89 -13.26 -32.80
C ASP A 269 -9.79 -12.23 -33.15
N ILE A 270 -9.60 -11.21 -32.30
CA ILE A 270 -8.69 -10.09 -32.59
C ILE A 270 -7.26 -10.39 -32.10
N ALA A 271 -7.11 -10.78 -30.83
CA ALA A 271 -5.80 -11.16 -30.26
C ALA A 271 -5.37 -12.58 -30.63
N GLY A 272 -6.17 -13.31 -31.40
CA GLY A 272 -5.84 -14.61 -31.98
C GLY A 272 -5.89 -15.78 -31.00
N GLY A 273 -6.55 -15.64 -29.85
CA GLY A 273 -6.67 -16.67 -28.82
C GLY A 273 -5.40 -16.84 -27.99
N VAL A 274 -5.46 -17.77 -27.04
CA VAL A 274 -4.32 -18.12 -26.17
C VAL A 274 -3.27 -18.88 -26.98
N ILE A 275 -2.00 -18.65 -26.66
CA ILE A 275 -0.86 -19.38 -27.24
C ILE A 275 -1.10 -20.90 -27.12
N ASP A 276 -0.61 -21.66 -28.10
CA ASP A 276 -0.74 -23.12 -28.20
C ASP A 276 -2.19 -23.65 -28.21
N GLY A 277 -3.17 -22.81 -28.56
CA GLY A 277 -4.58 -23.20 -28.59
C GLY A 277 -5.20 -23.40 -27.19
N GLY A 278 -4.60 -22.78 -26.17
CA GLY A 278 -5.14 -22.78 -24.82
C GLY A 278 -6.52 -22.12 -24.70
N LYS A 279 -7.15 -22.26 -23.53
CA LYS A 279 -8.41 -21.59 -23.21
C LYS A 279 -8.18 -20.45 -22.22
N VAL A 280 -8.87 -19.33 -22.41
CA VAL A 280 -8.87 -18.22 -21.46
C VAL A 280 -9.45 -18.71 -20.13
N LYS A 281 -8.66 -18.58 -19.05
CA LYS A 281 -9.09 -18.95 -17.68
C LYS A 281 -9.49 -17.73 -16.85
N ALA A 282 -8.81 -16.61 -17.07
CA ALA A 282 -9.04 -15.35 -16.37
C ALA A 282 -8.60 -14.19 -17.26
N VAL A 283 -9.28 -13.05 -17.09
CA VAL A 283 -8.96 -11.79 -17.76
C VAL A 283 -8.99 -10.69 -16.70
N ALA A 284 -7.99 -9.82 -16.68
CA ALA A 284 -7.94 -8.65 -15.80
C ALA A 284 -8.19 -7.37 -16.62
N PRO A 285 -9.45 -6.92 -16.79
CA PRO A 285 -9.74 -5.69 -17.50
C PRO A 285 -9.28 -4.47 -16.67
N GLY A 286 -8.56 -3.53 -17.29
CA GLY A 286 -8.23 -2.23 -16.66
C GLY A 286 -6.95 -2.18 -15.80
N GLY A 287 -6.01 -3.12 -15.97
CA GLY A 287 -4.80 -3.20 -15.15
C GLY A 287 -5.08 -3.73 -13.72
N PRO A 288 -4.14 -3.64 -12.76
CA PRO A 288 -4.32 -4.10 -11.37
C PRO A 288 -5.31 -3.26 -10.54
N GLY A 289 -6.23 -2.54 -11.19
CA GLY A 289 -7.52 -2.18 -10.61
C GLY A 289 -8.46 -3.39 -10.61
N THR A 290 -8.10 -4.44 -9.87
CA THR A 290 -8.94 -5.64 -9.78
C THR A 290 -10.30 -5.29 -9.19
N ALA A 291 -11.38 -5.50 -9.95
CA ALA A 291 -12.73 -5.39 -9.45
C ALA A 291 -13.12 -6.69 -8.73
N PHE A 292 -13.05 -6.68 -7.40
CA PHE A 292 -13.54 -7.77 -6.57
C PHE A 292 -14.99 -7.51 -6.17
N ILE A 293 -15.93 -8.27 -6.72
CA ILE A 293 -17.34 -8.12 -6.38
C ILE A 293 -17.67 -9.01 -5.17
N LYS A 294 -17.76 -8.40 -3.98
CA LYS A 294 -18.01 -9.09 -2.71
C LYS A 294 -19.41 -9.74 -2.66
N GLY A 295 -19.49 -10.97 -2.15
CA GLY A 295 -20.73 -11.60 -1.68
C GLY A 295 -21.37 -12.62 -2.63
N ASP A 296 -22.33 -13.37 -2.08
CA ASP A 296 -23.15 -14.36 -2.79
C ASP A 296 -24.02 -13.69 -3.88
N ARG A 297 -24.22 -14.37 -5.01
CA ARG A 297 -25.12 -13.95 -6.11
C ARG A 297 -26.57 -13.82 -5.67
N SER A 298 -26.95 -14.43 -4.54
CA SER A 298 -28.28 -14.34 -3.93
C SER A 298 -28.58 -12.99 -3.27
N ILE A 299 -27.58 -12.14 -3.02
CA ILE A 299 -27.75 -10.84 -2.34
C ILE A 299 -28.28 -9.80 -3.33
N ARG A 300 -29.24 -8.97 -2.90
CA ARG A 300 -29.76 -7.84 -3.68
C ARG A 300 -28.65 -6.81 -3.92
N ARG A 301 -28.30 -6.57 -5.19
CA ARG A 301 -27.24 -5.62 -5.61
C ARG A 301 -27.83 -4.39 -6.29
N GLU A 302 -27.04 -3.32 -6.32
CA GLU A 302 -27.37 -2.11 -7.09
C GLU A 302 -27.44 -2.42 -8.60
N GLY A 303 -28.21 -1.61 -9.33
CA GLY A 303 -28.58 -1.88 -10.73
C GLY A 303 -27.37 -2.02 -11.68
N GLU A 304 -26.33 -1.24 -11.44
CA GLU A 304 -25.10 -1.25 -12.24
C GLU A 304 -24.27 -2.53 -12.00
N THR A 305 -24.14 -2.97 -10.75
CA THR A 305 -23.46 -4.23 -10.40
C THR A 305 -24.23 -5.45 -10.91
N ALA A 306 -25.57 -5.40 -10.87
CA ALA A 306 -26.40 -6.45 -11.44
C ALA A 306 -26.31 -6.50 -12.98
N GLY A 307 -26.14 -5.34 -13.64
CA GLY A 307 -25.87 -5.24 -15.08
C GLY A 307 -24.55 -5.90 -15.46
N LEU A 308 -23.47 -5.55 -14.76
CA LEU A 308 -22.14 -6.14 -14.95
C LEU A 308 -22.15 -7.67 -14.77
N LEU A 309 -22.83 -8.20 -13.75
CA LEU A 309 -22.91 -9.65 -13.54
C LEU A 309 -23.68 -10.37 -14.64
N LYS A 310 -24.73 -9.75 -15.18
CA LYS A 310 -25.48 -10.31 -16.32
C LYS A 310 -24.66 -10.31 -17.61
N GLU A 311 -23.84 -9.28 -17.81
CA GLU A 311 -22.89 -9.22 -18.92
C GLU A 311 -21.84 -10.33 -18.80
N LEU A 312 -21.27 -10.51 -17.61
CA LEU A 312 -20.30 -11.59 -17.33
C LEU A 312 -20.91 -12.99 -17.50
N ASP A 313 -22.16 -13.19 -17.07
CA ASP A 313 -22.90 -14.45 -17.27
C ASP A 313 -23.23 -14.70 -18.75
N ALA A 314 -23.60 -13.66 -19.50
CA ALA A 314 -23.89 -13.76 -20.94
C ALA A 314 -22.63 -14.11 -21.75
N ASP A 315 -21.47 -13.64 -21.30
CA ASP A 315 -20.17 -13.92 -21.93
C ASP A 315 -19.60 -15.30 -21.57
N GLY A 316 -20.23 -16.01 -20.63
CA GLY A 316 -19.77 -17.30 -20.12
C GLY A 316 -18.52 -17.21 -19.24
N LEU A 317 -18.27 -16.03 -18.67
CA LEU A 317 -17.16 -15.79 -17.76
C LEU A 317 -17.57 -16.23 -16.35
N GLU A 318 -16.94 -17.31 -15.85
CA GLU A 318 -17.17 -17.76 -14.48
C GLU A 318 -16.60 -16.75 -13.48
N CYS A 319 -17.49 -15.93 -12.90
CA CYS A 319 -17.14 -15.13 -11.74
C CYS A 319 -16.97 -16.05 -10.54
N ARG A 320 -15.72 -16.27 -10.09
CA ARG A 320 -15.48 -16.95 -8.83
C ARG A 320 -15.95 -16.07 -7.68
N GLY A 321 -17.06 -16.47 -7.08
CA GLY A 321 -17.57 -15.84 -5.87
C GLY A 321 -16.65 -16.15 -4.70
N PHE A 322 -16.43 -15.15 -3.85
CA PHE A 322 -15.76 -15.32 -2.55
C PHE A 322 -16.71 -14.81 -1.47
N GLY A 323 -16.99 -15.67 -0.49
CA GLY A 323 -17.79 -15.37 0.70
C GLY A 323 -16.97 -14.68 1.79
N ASN A 324 -15.64 -14.76 1.74
CA ASN A 324 -14.74 -14.18 2.74
C ASN A 324 -13.34 -13.87 2.17
N ILE A 325 -12.51 -13.20 2.98
CA ILE A 325 -11.15 -12.76 2.58
C ILE A 325 -10.17 -13.92 2.36
N ILE A 326 -10.41 -15.08 2.97
CA ILE A 326 -9.54 -16.26 2.81
C ILE A 326 -9.77 -16.88 1.44
N GLU A 327 -11.03 -17.04 1.03
CA GLU A 327 -11.38 -17.47 -0.33
C GLU A 327 -10.80 -16.51 -1.37
N LEU A 328 -10.90 -15.20 -1.12
CA LEU A 328 -10.26 -14.19 -1.96
C LEU A 328 -8.73 -14.36 -2.03
N GLN A 329 -8.06 -14.59 -0.90
CA GLN A 329 -6.60 -14.80 -0.87
C GLN A 329 -6.17 -16.06 -1.63
N LYS A 330 -6.95 -17.15 -1.55
CA LYS A 330 -6.72 -18.38 -2.33
C LYS A 330 -6.79 -18.09 -3.82
N GLU A 331 -7.87 -17.44 -4.26
CA GLU A 331 -8.07 -17.10 -5.68
C GLU A 331 -7.00 -16.13 -6.21
N VAL A 332 -6.62 -15.12 -5.42
CA VAL A 332 -5.56 -14.17 -5.79
C VAL A 332 -4.20 -14.87 -5.86
N ARG A 333 -3.88 -15.77 -4.93
CA ARG A 333 -2.64 -16.56 -4.98
C ARG A 333 -2.61 -17.41 -6.24
N ASP A 334 -3.68 -18.14 -6.53
CA ASP A 334 -3.74 -19.02 -7.69
C ASP A 334 -3.53 -18.23 -8.99
N ALA A 335 -4.12 -17.04 -9.09
CA ALA A 335 -3.92 -16.13 -10.21
C ALA A 335 -2.48 -15.61 -10.31
N LEU A 336 -1.86 -15.25 -9.18
CA LEU A 336 -0.48 -14.76 -9.14
C LEU A 336 0.54 -15.86 -9.44
N VAL A 337 0.36 -17.07 -8.92
CA VAL A 337 1.22 -18.23 -9.21
C VAL A 337 1.13 -18.60 -10.69
N ALA A 338 -0.08 -18.61 -11.24
CA ALA A 338 -0.27 -18.78 -12.68
C ALA A 338 0.48 -17.70 -13.47
N LEU A 339 0.36 -16.43 -13.09
CA LEU A 339 1.06 -15.32 -13.74
C LEU A 339 2.59 -15.46 -13.65
N LEU A 340 3.14 -15.85 -12.49
CA LEU A 340 4.57 -16.03 -12.29
C LEU A 340 5.13 -17.18 -13.13
N ARG A 341 4.43 -18.31 -13.18
CA ARG A 341 4.79 -19.45 -14.01
C ARG A 341 4.71 -19.09 -15.48
N ASP A 342 3.61 -18.49 -15.91
CA ASP A 342 3.31 -18.29 -17.32
C ASP A 342 4.11 -17.11 -17.93
N ARG A 343 4.56 -16.14 -17.12
CA ARG A 343 5.31 -14.95 -17.60
C ARG A 343 6.81 -14.97 -17.32
N TYR A 344 7.22 -15.60 -16.22
CA TYR A 344 8.61 -15.56 -15.76
C TYR A 344 9.24 -16.95 -15.65
N GLU A 345 8.50 -18.02 -15.98
CA GLU A 345 8.92 -19.43 -15.80
C GLU A 345 9.30 -19.76 -14.35
N ILE A 346 8.80 -18.96 -13.40
CA ILE A 346 9.03 -19.15 -11.97
C ILE A 346 7.85 -19.93 -11.41
N SER A 347 8.11 -21.15 -10.95
CA SER A 347 7.14 -21.92 -10.18
C SER A 347 7.56 -21.98 -8.71
N PRO A 348 6.64 -21.83 -7.76
CA PRO A 348 6.94 -22.05 -6.36
C PRO A 348 7.41 -23.49 -6.13
N THR A 349 8.36 -23.68 -5.22
CA THR A 349 8.71 -25.03 -4.76
C THR A 349 7.55 -25.64 -3.97
N SER A 350 7.51 -26.97 -3.81
CA SER A 350 6.53 -27.64 -2.93
C SER A 350 6.50 -27.00 -1.53
N ASP A 351 7.67 -26.68 -0.99
CA ASP A 351 7.80 -26.05 0.31
C ASP A 351 7.22 -24.62 0.33
N GLU A 352 7.34 -23.86 -0.76
CA GLU A 352 6.79 -22.50 -0.86
C GLU A 352 5.26 -22.53 -1.01
N ASP A 353 4.74 -23.53 -1.73
CA ASP A 353 3.30 -23.75 -1.86
C ASP A 353 2.66 -24.20 -0.54
N ASP A 354 3.27 -25.15 0.17
CA ASP A 354 2.81 -25.60 1.49
C ASP A 354 2.84 -24.47 2.52
N ILE A 355 3.86 -23.60 2.46
CA ILE A 355 4.00 -22.40 3.29
C ILE A 355 2.90 -21.38 2.97
N ALA A 356 2.64 -21.12 1.70
CA ALA A 356 1.63 -20.15 1.28
C ALA A 356 0.21 -20.61 1.63
N GLU A 357 -0.12 -21.88 1.39
CA GLU A 357 -1.40 -22.48 1.76
C GLU A 357 -1.59 -22.45 3.28
N SER A 358 -0.57 -22.86 4.04
CA SER A 358 -0.55 -22.76 5.50
C SER A 358 -0.75 -21.33 6.01
N THR A 359 -0.21 -20.33 5.31
CA THR A 359 -0.33 -18.91 5.68
C THR A 359 -1.75 -18.37 5.45
N ILE A 360 -2.38 -18.77 4.34
CA ILE A 360 -3.76 -18.39 4.01
C ILE A 360 -4.73 -19.05 5.01
N GLU A 361 -4.53 -20.32 5.32
CA GLU A 361 -5.37 -21.06 6.28
C GLU A 361 -5.14 -20.64 7.74
N ALA A 362 -3.99 -20.03 8.05
CA ALA A 362 -3.70 -19.51 9.38
C ALA A 362 -4.42 -18.20 9.69
N THR A 363 -4.94 -17.48 8.68
CA THR A 363 -5.67 -16.22 8.89
C THR A 363 -7.08 -16.52 9.37
N SER A 364 -7.50 -15.91 10.47
CA SER A 364 -8.83 -16.10 11.05
C SER A 364 -9.88 -15.25 10.32
N VAL A 365 -11.05 -15.82 10.00
CA VAL A 365 -12.20 -15.03 9.52
C VAL A 365 -12.86 -14.21 10.62
N PHE A 366 -12.56 -14.49 11.89
CA PHE A 366 -13.21 -13.89 13.06
C PHE A 366 -13.17 -12.37 12.98
N GLU A 367 -11.98 -11.78 12.78
CA GLU A 367 -11.78 -10.33 12.88
C GLU A 367 -12.56 -9.53 11.82
N SER A 368 -12.80 -10.14 10.66
CA SER A 368 -13.51 -9.55 9.51
C SER A 368 -15.04 -9.76 9.55
N ARG A 369 -15.54 -10.53 10.52
CA ARG A 369 -16.96 -10.86 10.61
C ARG A 369 -17.79 -9.58 10.82
N PRO A 370 -18.71 -9.25 9.91
CA PRO A 370 -19.65 -8.16 10.12
C PRO A 370 -20.63 -8.57 11.23
N LEU A 371 -20.79 -7.71 12.22
CA LEU A 371 -21.76 -7.86 13.29
C LEU A 371 -22.64 -6.61 13.31
N ASP A 372 -23.94 -6.82 13.48
CA ASP A 372 -25.00 -5.81 13.60
C ASP A 372 -25.33 -5.49 15.07
N ARG A 373 -24.46 -5.91 16.00
CA ARG A 373 -24.74 -5.85 17.45
C ARG A 373 -24.21 -4.61 18.15
N VAL A 374 -23.15 -3.99 17.63
CA VAL A 374 -22.47 -2.85 18.26
C VAL A 374 -22.27 -1.77 17.22
N ARG A 375 -22.91 -0.62 17.41
CA ARG A 375 -22.75 0.51 16.52
C ARG A 375 -21.41 1.19 16.75
N TRP A 376 -20.88 1.81 15.70
CA TRP A 376 -19.64 2.58 15.77
C TRP A 376 -19.67 3.63 16.89
N CYS A 377 -20.79 4.35 17.02
CA CYS A 377 -20.97 5.39 18.03
C CYS A 377 -21.00 4.88 19.48
N ASP A 378 -21.24 3.58 19.70
CA ASP A 378 -21.31 2.98 21.02
C ASP A 378 -19.93 2.48 21.52
N LEU A 379 -18.89 2.52 20.66
CA LEU A 379 -17.51 2.17 21.02
C LEU A 379 -16.83 3.25 21.88
N ASP A 380 -15.67 2.92 22.44
CA ASP A 380 -14.83 3.87 23.17
C ASP A 380 -14.09 4.81 22.20
N MET A 381 -14.68 5.98 21.98
CA MET A 381 -14.14 7.00 21.08
C MET A 381 -12.78 7.56 21.52
N ASN A 382 -12.42 7.49 22.82
CA ASN A 382 -11.10 7.93 23.27
C ASN A 382 -10.01 6.96 22.83
N VAL A 383 -10.30 5.65 22.93
CA VAL A 383 -9.40 4.59 22.45
C VAL A 383 -9.29 4.65 20.93
N ALA A 384 -10.41 4.82 20.21
CA ALA A 384 -10.42 4.97 18.76
C ALA A 384 -9.59 6.19 18.29
N ARG A 385 -9.74 7.33 18.96
CA ARG A 385 -8.97 8.55 18.68
C ARG A 385 -7.48 8.37 18.93
N THR A 386 -7.12 7.69 20.01
CA THR A 386 -5.71 7.38 20.32
C THR A 386 -5.08 6.48 19.26
N LEU A 387 -5.80 5.42 18.83
CA LEU A 387 -5.36 4.52 17.77
C LEU A 387 -5.09 5.28 16.47
N LEU A 388 -6.09 6.03 16.01
CA LEU A 388 -6.06 6.68 14.70
C LEU A 388 -5.05 7.84 14.67
N ALA A 389 -4.91 8.58 15.76
CA ALA A 389 -3.88 9.61 15.88
C ALA A 389 -2.47 9.00 15.81
N SER A 390 -2.22 7.90 16.52
CA SER A 390 -0.95 7.18 16.44
C SER A 390 -0.67 6.66 15.03
N ALA A 391 -1.68 6.08 14.38
CA ALA A 391 -1.55 5.53 13.03
C ALA A 391 -1.35 6.60 11.95
N GLN A 392 -1.92 7.80 12.11
CA GLN A 392 -1.76 8.93 11.19
C GLN A 392 -0.59 9.86 11.56
N LYS A 393 0.09 9.60 12.69
CA LYS A 393 1.17 10.43 13.23
C LYS A 393 0.76 11.89 13.46
N CYS A 394 -0.47 12.09 13.94
CA CYS A 394 -1.05 13.40 14.25
C CYS A 394 -1.45 13.48 15.74
N SER A 395 -1.87 14.66 16.19
CA SER A 395 -2.35 14.82 17.57
C SER A 395 -3.79 14.33 17.71
N PRO A 396 -4.20 13.68 18.82
CA PRO A 396 -5.58 13.23 19.03
C PRO A 396 -6.65 14.32 18.87
N GLY A 397 -6.32 15.58 19.18
CA GLY A 397 -7.22 16.72 19.04
C GLY A 397 -7.43 17.23 17.61
N GLU A 398 -6.62 16.78 16.65
CA GLU A 398 -6.68 17.22 15.25
C GLU A 398 -7.69 16.40 14.41
N LEU A 399 -8.22 15.30 14.95
CA LEU A 399 -9.14 14.40 14.24
C LEU A 399 -10.61 14.79 14.46
N SER A 400 -11.35 15.00 13.38
CA SER A 400 -12.82 15.12 13.43
C SER A 400 -13.49 13.76 13.64
N GLU A 401 -14.78 13.73 13.98
CA GLU A 401 -15.53 12.46 14.07
C GLU A 401 -15.64 11.73 12.72
N GLU A 402 -15.70 12.48 11.61
CA GLU A 402 -15.68 11.93 10.26
C GLU A 402 -14.32 11.27 9.95
N ASP A 403 -13.21 11.89 10.35
CA ASP A 403 -11.86 11.32 10.20
C ASP A 403 -11.70 10.02 11.00
N LEU A 404 -12.33 9.96 12.20
CA LEU A 404 -12.32 8.77 13.02
C LEU A 404 -13.05 7.60 12.33
N LEU A 405 -14.24 7.87 11.80
CA LEU A 405 -15.02 6.85 11.10
C LEU A 405 -14.34 6.40 9.81
N ALA A 406 -13.87 7.34 8.98
CA ALA A 406 -13.15 7.02 7.74
C ALA A 406 -11.88 6.22 8.03
N GLY A 407 -11.11 6.64 9.04
CA GLY A 407 -9.90 5.96 9.48
C GLY A 407 -10.15 4.55 10.03
N ALA A 408 -11.29 4.34 10.69
CA ALA A 408 -11.73 3.04 11.21
C ALA A 408 -12.22 2.10 10.09
N ILE A 409 -12.98 2.61 9.12
CA ILE A 409 -13.42 1.84 7.94
C ILE A 409 -12.21 1.39 7.12
N LEU A 410 -11.26 2.30 6.86
CA LEU A 410 -10.02 1.99 6.12
C LEU A 410 -9.21 0.86 6.76
N ARG A 411 -9.28 0.74 8.08
CA ARG A 411 -8.56 -0.28 8.86
C ARG A 411 -9.41 -1.53 9.17
N GLY A 412 -10.62 -1.63 8.61
CA GLY A 412 -11.50 -2.78 8.81
C GLY A 412 -12.10 -2.89 10.21
N LEU A 413 -12.19 -1.79 10.96
CA LEU A 413 -12.76 -1.76 12.32
C LEU A 413 -14.26 -1.44 12.34
N ALA A 414 -14.76 -0.81 11.26
CA ALA A 414 -16.16 -0.46 11.09
C ALA A 414 -16.62 -0.74 9.66
N TRP A 415 -17.93 -0.96 9.49
CA TRP A 415 -18.57 -1.18 8.20
C TRP A 415 -19.94 -0.49 8.15
N TYR A 416 -20.42 -0.17 6.95
CA TYR A 416 -21.71 0.47 6.72
C TYR A 416 -22.76 -0.58 6.35
N ASP A 417 -23.89 -0.61 7.05
CA ASP A 417 -25.03 -1.43 6.70
C ASP A 417 -26.06 -0.62 5.89
N SER A 418 -26.22 -0.97 4.62
CA SER A 418 -27.17 -0.31 3.72
C SER A 418 -28.63 -0.52 4.11
N SER A 419 -28.95 -1.54 4.92
CA SER A 419 -30.34 -1.85 5.31
C SER A 419 -30.84 -0.98 6.47
N SER A 420 -29.99 -0.72 7.46
CA SER A 420 -30.30 0.18 8.58
C SER A 420 -29.83 1.62 8.36
N GLY A 421 -28.90 1.85 7.44
CA GLY A 421 -28.30 3.18 7.21
C GLY A 421 -27.29 3.60 8.28
N GLU A 422 -26.82 2.65 9.10
CA GLU A 422 -25.91 2.89 10.22
C GLU A 422 -24.54 2.22 10.03
N HIS A 423 -23.56 2.68 10.81
CA HIS A 423 -22.22 2.09 10.87
C HIS A 423 -22.08 1.17 12.08
N TYR A 424 -21.58 -0.04 11.86
CA TYR A 424 -21.35 -1.03 12.89
C TYR A 424 -19.88 -1.41 13.01
N ALA A 425 -19.50 -1.88 14.19
CA ALA A 425 -18.17 -2.41 14.44
C ALA A 425 -18.00 -3.80 13.82
N THR A 426 -16.82 -4.07 13.26
CA THR A 426 -16.41 -5.46 12.97
C THR A 426 -16.01 -6.16 14.28
N ALA A 427 -15.79 -7.48 14.25
CA ALA A 427 -15.26 -8.18 15.42
C ALA A 427 -13.91 -7.57 15.90
N ALA A 428 -13.03 -7.16 14.97
CA ALA A 428 -11.80 -6.43 15.29
C ALA A 428 -12.09 -5.11 16.01
N GLY A 429 -13.04 -4.32 15.48
CA GLY A 429 -13.49 -3.07 16.09
C GLY A 429 -14.00 -3.26 17.51
N ILE A 430 -14.79 -4.32 17.75
CA ILE A 430 -15.30 -4.65 19.09
C ILE A 430 -14.14 -5.03 20.02
N VAL A 431 -13.24 -5.91 19.62
CA VAL A 431 -12.10 -6.36 20.44
C VAL A 431 -11.19 -5.19 20.85
N LEU A 432 -10.94 -4.25 19.93
CA LEU A 432 -10.00 -3.16 20.16
C LEU A 432 -10.62 -1.93 20.81
N LEU A 433 -11.90 -1.66 20.57
CA LEU A 433 -12.52 -0.37 20.87
C LEU A 433 -13.78 -0.47 21.75
N ALA A 434 -14.39 -1.63 21.95
CA ALA A 434 -15.55 -1.71 22.83
C ALA A 434 -15.14 -1.50 24.29
N LYS A 435 -15.94 -0.75 25.05
CA LYS A 435 -15.72 -0.51 26.49
C LYS A 435 -15.63 -1.82 27.28
N ASP A 436 -16.40 -2.82 26.87
CA ASP A 436 -16.28 -4.20 27.34
C ASP A 436 -16.53 -5.18 26.17
N PRO A 437 -15.46 -5.63 25.47
CA PRO A 437 -15.60 -6.60 24.39
C PRO A 437 -16.16 -7.94 24.88
N SER A 438 -16.03 -8.24 26.18
CA SER A 438 -16.48 -9.51 26.76
C SER A 438 -18.01 -9.66 26.79
N ALA A 439 -18.73 -8.54 26.71
CA ALA A 439 -20.19 -8.52 26.59
C ALA A 439 -20.68 -9.15 25.27
N VAL A 440 -19.88 -9.03 24.20
CA VAL A 440 -20.18 -9.63 22.89
C VAL A 440 -19.45 -10.97 22.73
N PHE A 441 -18.20 -11.01 23.19
CA PHE A 441 -17.30 -12.15 23.06
C PHE A 441 -16.75 -12.54 24.44
N PRO A 442 -17.40 -13.45 25.18
CA PRO A 442 -17.02 -13.81 26.56
C PRO A 442 -15.55 -14.22 26.76
N GLN A 443 -14.87 -14.56 25.68
CA GLN A 443 -13.46 -14.93 25.61
C GLN A 443 -12.48 -13.76 25.49
N CYS A 444 -12.95 -12.53 25.28
CA CYS A 444 -12.13 -11.32 25.13
C CYS A 444 -11.83 -10.68 26.50
N ARG A 445 -11.06 -11.41 27.33
CA ARG A 445 -10.57 -10.97 28.65
C ARG A 445 -9.33 -11.78 29.04
N ILE A 446 -8.54 -11.23 29.96
CA ILE A 446 -7.37 -11.91 30.53
C ILE A 446 -7.72 -12.30 31.98
N LEU A 447 -7.60 -13.59 32.29
CA LEU A 447 -7.66 -14.08 33.67
C LEU A 447 -6.26 -14.01 34.25
N ALA A 448 -6.08 -13.20 35.30
CA ALA A 448 -4.80 -12.99 35.94
C ALA A 448 -4.80 -13.53 37.37
N ASP A 449 -3.86 -14.43 37.67
CA ASP A 449 -3.68 -15.07 38.97
C ASP A 449 -2.25 -14.88 39.46
N ALA A 450 -2.07 -14.55 40.74
CA ALA A 450 -0.76 -14.49 41.39
C ALA A 450 -0.69 -15.50 42.53
N TYR A 451 0.28 -16.40 42.51
CA TYR A 451 0.40 -17.50 43.47
C TYR A 451 1.48 -17.24 44.52
N ARG A 452 1.32 -17.87 45.71
CA ARG A 452 2.31 -17.79 46.80
C ARG A 452 3.44 -18.79 46.65
N SER A 453 3.21 -19.87 45.90
CA SER A 453 4.15 -20.97 45.70
C SER A 453 4.41 -21.18 44.20
N ALA A 454 5.44 -21.95 43.86
CA ALA A 454 5.77 -22.29 42.47
C ALA A 454 4.76 -23.27 41.84
N VAL A 455 3.82 -23.81 42.63
CA VAL A 455 2.75 -24.72 42.20
C VAL A 455 1.42 -23.97 42.26
N PRO A 456 0.59 -24.01 41.21
CA PRO A 456 -0.75 -23.45 41.25
C PRO A 456 -1.57 -24.14 42.33
N ASP A 457 -2.22 -23.36 43.20
CA ASP A 457 -3.21 -23.83 44.15
C ASP A 457 -4.57 -23.17 43.86
N GLY A 458 -5.62 -23.60 44.56
CA GLY A 458 -6.97 -23.07 44.36
C GLY A 458 -7.21 -21.69 44.99
N ASP A 459 -6.21 -21.08 45.63
CA ASP A 459 -6.34 -19.84 46.40
C ASP A 459 -5.22 -18.83 46.04
N PRO A 460 -5.30 -18.20 44.85
CA PRO A 460 -4.32 -17.22 44.43
C PRO A 460 -4.28 -16.03 45.40
N ARG A 461 -3.09 -15.50 45.64
CA ARG A 461 -2.84 -14.32 46.48
C ARG A 461 -3.54 -13.06 45.94
N ASP A 462 -3.54 -12.90 44.63
CA ASP A 462 -4.22 -11.82 43.92
C ASP A 462 -4.86 -12.44 42.66
N HIS A 463 -6.09 -12.02 42.36
CA HIS A 463 -6.84 -12.49 41.21
C HIS A 463 -7.56 -11.31 40.57
N GLU A 464 -7.46 -11.19 39.25
CA GLU A 464 -8.17 -10.16 38.49
C GLU A 464 -8.71 -10.71 37.17
N ASP A 465 -10.02 -10.52 36.95
CA ASP A 465 -10.63 -10.71 35.64
C ASP A 465 -10.55 -9.39 34.86
N ILE A 466 -9.51 -9.26 34.03
CA ILE A 466 -9.17 -8.01 33.34
C ILE A 466 -10.00 -7.89 32.06
N ARG A 467 -10.99 -7.00 32.12
CA ARG A 467 -11.90 -6.67 31.01
C ARG A 467 -11.70 -5.25 30.53
N GLY A 468 -12.04 -5.02 29.25
CA GLY A 468 -11.95 -3.74 28.58
C GLY A 468 -11.43 -3.86 27.14
N PRO A 469 -11.25 -2.73 26.44
CA PRO A 469 -10.61 -2.72 25.12
C PRO A 469 -9.22 -3.37 25.22
N MET A 470 -8.87 -4.27 24.31
CA MET A 470 -7.61 -5.06 24.43
C MET A 470 -6.33 -4.21 24.62
N PRO A 471 -6.14 -3.06 23.95
CA PRO A 471 -4.98 -2.20 24.19
C PRO A 471 -4.87 -1.72 25.65
N VAL A 472 -6.01 -1.45 26.29
CA VAL A 472 -6.09 -1.04 27.71
C VAL A 472 -5.89 -2.25 28.62
N VAL A 473 -6.46 -3.40 28.27
CA VAL A 473 -6.31 -4.67 29.02
C VAL A 473 -4.85 -5.09 29.09
N ILE A 474 -4.06 -4.89 28.03
CA ILE A 474 -2.62 -5.19 28.02
C ILE A 474 -1.87 -4.36 29.08
N GLU A 475 -2.10 -3.04 29.14
CA GLU A 475 -1.44 -2.20 30.15
C GLU A 475 -1.93 -2.50 31.57
N ARG A 476 -3.21 -2.88 31.75
CA ARG A 476 -3.72 -3.36 33.04
C ARG A 476 -3.07 -4.69 33.47
N ALA A 477 -2.85 -5.61 32.54
CA ALA A 477 -2.15 -6.87 32.79
C ALA A 477 -0.67 -6.63 33.16
N ILE A 478 0.00 -5.66 32.54
CA ILE A 478 1.34 -5.23 32.97
C ILE A 478 1.29 -4.68 34.39
N GLY A 479 0.30 -3.85 34.73
CA GLY A 479 0.09 -3.34 36.09
C GLY A 479 -0.20 -4.45 37.11
N PHE A 480 -0.87 -5.53 36.70
CA PHE A 480 -1.05 -6.74 37.51
C PHE A 480 0.26 -7.44 37.81
N ILE A 481 1.13 -7.59 36.80
CA ILE A 481 2.46 -8.18 37.00
C ILE A 481 3.31 -7.27 37.88
N ASP A 482 3.31 -5.96 37.63
CA ASP A 482 4.07 -4.97 38.40
C ASP A 482 3.74 -5.07 39.89
N ARG A 483 2.47 -4.98 40.29
CA ARG A 483 2.11 -5.00 41.72
C ARG A 483 2.33 -6.36 42.42
N ASN A 484 2.45 -7.45 41.65
CA ASN A 484 2.64 -8.81 42.16
C ASN A 484 4.08 -9.32 42.04
N THR A 485 5.01 -8.48 41.57
CA THR A 485 6.45 -8.79 41.45
C THR A 485 7.29 -7.86 42.32
N ARG A 486 8.58 -8.16 42.47
CA ARG A 486 9.51 -7.43 43.35
C ARG A 486 10.08 -6.20 42.65
N HIS A 487 10.30 -5.14 43.43
CA HIS A 487 10.81 -3.85 42.96
C HIS A 487 11.92 -3.30 43.87
N PRO A 488 13.07 -3.98 43.96
CA PRO A 488 14.20 -3.51 44.77
C PRO A 488 14.68 -2.12 44.32
N MET A 489 15.05 -1.30 45.29
CA MET A 489 15.71 -0.01 45.05
C MET A 489 17.23 -0.21 44.98
N ARG A 490 17.85 0.07 43.83
CA ARG A 490 19.30 -0.02 43.64
C ARG A 490 19.92 1.37 43.53
N VAL A 491 21.03 1.60 44.23
CA VAL A 491 21.78 2.85 44.14
C VAL A 491 22.87 2.69 43.09
N VAL A 492 22.84 3.52 42.04
CA VAL A 492 23.85 3.55 40.97
C VAL A 492 24.40 4.97 40.88
N GLY A 493 25.65 5.15 41.30
CA GLY A 493 26.23 6.49 41.47
C GLY A 493 25.46 7.31 42.51
N LEU A 494 24.87 8.43 42.11
CA LEU A 494 24.04 9.30 42.95
C LEU A 494 22.53 9.03 42.81
N ASN A 495 22.13 8.12 41.92
CA ASN A 495 20.72 7.89 41.60
C ASN A 495 20.20 6.65 42.33
N ARG A 496 19.00 6.75 42.93
CA ARG A 496 18.24 5.60 43.45
C ARG A 496 17.24 5.20 42.38
N ILE A 497 17.39 4.02 41.80
CA ILE A 497 16.59 3.53 40.68
C ILE A 497 15.73 2.36 41.18
N ARG A 498 14.43 2.41 40.90
CA ARG A 498 13.53 1.26 41.04
C ARG A 498 13.87 0.27 39.95
N LEU A 499 14.21 -0.97 40.33
CA LEU A 499 14.53 -2.03 39.40
C LEU A 499 13.38 -3.03 39.40
N ASP A 500 12.70 -3.14 38.27
CA ASP A 500 11.58 -4.07 38.14
C ASP A 500 12.11 -5.50 38.02
N GLU A 501 11.43 -6.50 38.58
CA GLU A 501 11.88 -7.90 38.53
C GLU A 501 11.94 -8.44 37.09
N TYR A 502 11.05 -7.97 36.21
CA TYR A 502 10.96 -8.37 34.80
C TYR A 502 10.99 -7.16 33.87
N PRO A 503 11.53 -7.30 32.64
CA PRO A 503 11.54 -6.21 31.68
C PRO A 503 10.13 -5.95 31.12
N VAL A 504 9.57 -4.79 31.44
CA VAL A 504 8.21 -4.37 31.04
C VAL A 504 7.97 -4.47 29.53
N ASP A 505 8.95 -4.07 28.71
CA ASP A 505 8.83 -4.14 27.25
C ASP A 505 8.78 -5.58 26.72
N GLY A 506 9.48 -6.51 27.38
CA GLY A 506 9.42 -7.94 27.04
C GLY A 506 8.05 -8.55 27.39
N LEU A 507 7.50 -8.19 28.55
CA LEU A 507 6.15 -8.60 28.97
C LEU A 507 5.07 -8.02 28.05
N ARG A 508 5.18 -6.75 27.68
CA ARG A 508 4.25 -6.09 26.74
C ARG A 508 4.25 -6.79 25.39
N GLU A 509 5.42 -7.13 24.87
CA GLU A 509 5.57 -7.87 23.62
C GLU A 509 4.89 -9.26 23.69
N ALA A 510 5.03 -9.99 24.80
CA ALA A 510 4.35 -11.27 24.99
C ALA A 510 2.82 -11.11 25.04
N LEU A 511 2.31 -10.13 25.79
CA LEU A 511 0.88 -9.87 25.92
C LEU A 511 0.25 -9.43 24.60
N VAL A 512 0.92 -8.56 23.84
CA VAL A 512 0.45 -8.15 22.50
C VAL A 512 0.40 -9.33 21.57
N ASN A 513 1.43 -10.19 21.55
CA ASN A 513 1.42 -11.40 20.74
C ASN A 513 0.34 -12.40 21.20
N ALA A 514 0.10 -12.51 22.51
CA ALA A 514 -0.96 -13.34 23.07
C ALA A 514 -2.34 -12.91 22.58
N VAL A 515 -2.60 -11.61 22.48
CA VAL A 515 -3.86 -11.06 21.94
C VAL A 515 -3.91 -11.19 20.41
N ALA A 516 -2.86 -10.75 19.71
CA ALA A 516 -2.82 -10.71 18.25
C ALA A 516 -2.89 -12.11 17.58
N HIS A 517 -2.31 -13.13 18.21
CA HIS A 517 -2.28 -14.48 17.65
C HIS A 517 -3.29 -15.45 18.28
N ARG A 518 -4.18 -14.95 19.14
CA ARG A 518 -5.22 -15.76 19.79
C ARG A 518 -6.17 -16.39 18.78
N GLN A 519 -6.57 -17.63 19.03
CA GLN A 519 -7.68 -18.28 18.33
C GLN A 519 -9.03 -17.79 18.85
N TYR A 520 -9.62 -16.77 18.20
CA TYR A 520 -10.85 -16.15 18.70
C TYR A 520 -12.13 -16.97 18.53
N GLU A 521 -12.10 -17.96 17.64
CA GLU A 521 -13.17 -18.95 17.45
C GLU A 521 -13.36 -19.85 18.68
N ASP A 522 -12.31 -20.03 19.48
CA ASP A 522 -12.41 -20.70 20.77
C ASP A 522 -13.01 -19.75 21.81
N ALA A 523 -14.33 -19.81 21.94
CA ALA A 523 -15.07 -19.05 22.95
C ALA A 523 -14.95 -19.63 24.38
N GLY A 524 -14.48 -20.87 24.52
CA GLY A 524 -14.38 -21.57 25.81
C GLY A 524 -13.14 -21.16 26.62
N ARG A 525 -12.02 -20.93 25.93
CA ARG A 525 -10.71 -20.62 26.53
C ARG A 525 -10.44 -19.11 26.57
N LYS A 526 -9.71 -18.63 27.58
CA LYS A 526 -9.34 -17.21 27.76
C LYS A 526 -7.83 -17.10 27.77
N ILE A 527 -7.27 -15.90 27.58
CA ILE A 527 -5.84 -15.72 27.89
C ILE A 527 -5.69 -15.83 29.40
N ILE A 528 -4.70 -16.61 29.85
CA ILE A 528 -4.39 -16.79 31.26
C ILE A 528 -3.01 -16.19 31.51
N LEU A 529 -2.92 -15.36 32.54
CA LEU A 529 -1.70 -14.74 33.04
C LEU A 529 -1.47 -15.25 34.46
N GLU A 530 -0.37 -15.96 34.68
CA GLU A 530 -0.05 -16.53 35.98
C GLU A 530 1.28 -15.95 36.47
N VAL A 531 1.28 -15.35 37.65
CA VAL A 531 2.47 -14.80 38.31
C VAL A 531 2.84 -15.72 39.46
N PHE A 532 3.96 -16.41 39.34
CA PHE A 532 4.54 -17.23 40.40
C PHE A 532 5.72 -16.49 41.05
N PRO A 533 6.17 -16.92 42.25
CA PRO A 533 7.34 -16.34 42.89
C PRO A 533 8.63 -16.42 42.05
N ASP A 534 8.71 -17.40 41.13
CA ASP A 534 9.89 -17.73 40.34
C ASP A 534 9.73 -17.47 38.84
N ARG A 535 8.52 -17.19 38.34
CA ARG A 535 8.26 -17.01 36.90
C ARG A 535 6.93 -16.32 36.62
N VAL A 536 6.81 -15.71 35.43
CA VAL A 536 5.52 -15.26 34.87
C VAL A 536 5.17 -16.13 33.67
N VAL A 537 3.94 -16.64 33.60
CA VAL A 537 3.45 -17.48 32.49
C VAL A 537 2.30 -16.76 31.79
N ILE A 538 2.42 -16.61 30.47
CA ILE A 538 1.36 -16.08 29.61
C ILE A 538 0.89 -17.19 28.68
N SER A 539 -0.35 -17.63 28.85
CA SER A 539 -0.98 -18.71 28.09
C SER A 539 -2.05 -18.13 27.15
N SER A 540 -1.84 -18.23 25.84
CA SER A 540 -2.82 -17.81 24.82
C SER A 540 -3.48 -19.01 24.13
N PRO A 541 -4.81 -19.04 23.98
CA PRO A 541 -5.51 -20.11 23.25
C PRO A 541 -5.08 -20.20 21.78
N GLY A 542 -4.78 -21.43 21.35
CA GLY A 542 -4.36 -21.75 19.99
C GLY A 542 -2.86 -22.04 19.89
N LEU A 543 -2.51 -22.90 18.92
CA LEU A 543 -1.12 -23.16 18.57
C LEU A 543 -0.56 -22.04 17.65
N PRO A 544 0.76 -21.91 17.50
CA PRO A 544 1.35 -20.98 16.54
C PRO A 544 0.73 -21.12 15.15
N PRO A 545 0.45 -20.00 14.44
CA PRO A 545 -0.10 -20.05 13.10
C PRO A 545 0.86 -20.80 12.17
N ARG A 546 0.35 -21.75 11.37
CA ARG A 546 1.18 -22.41 10.36
C ARG A 546 1.66 -21.35 9.33
N PRO A 547 2.88 -21.46 8.79
CA PRO A 547 3.85 -22.56 8.91
C PRO A 547 4.79 -22.46 10.13
N ILE A 548 4.55 -21.53 11.07
CA ILE A 548 5.43 -21.33 12.22
C ILE A 548 5.35 -22.54 13.16
N THR A 549 6.50 -23.13 13.48
CA THR A 549 6.61 -24.23 14.44
C THR A 549 7.30 -23.74 15.72
N LEU A 550 7.08 -24.45 16.83
CA LEU A 550 7.83 -24.21 18.06
C LEU A 550 9.36 -24.27 17.83
N ALA A 551 9.81 -25.16 16.97
CA ALA A 551 11.22 -25.29 16.62
C ALA A 551 11.76 -24.06 15.87
N SER A 552 11.00 -23.49 14.93
CA SER A 552 11.42 -22.28 14.20
C SER A 552 11.42 -21.04 15.10
N LEU A 553 10.45 -20.91 16.01
CA LEU A 553 10.43 -19.85 17.02
C LEU A 553 11.66 -19.90 17.94
N ARG A 554 11.99 -21.09 18.47
CA ARG A 554 13.18 -21.27 19.32
C ARG A 554 14.49 -20.95 18.61
N ARG A 555 14.59 -21.27 17.32
CA ARG A 555 15.77 -20.94 16.48
C ARG A 555 15.87 -19.45 16.13
N GLY A 556 14.80 -18.68 16.29
CA GLY A 556 14.77 -17.23 15.99
C GLY A 556 14.87 -16.89 14.50
N ARG A 557 14.65 -17.87 13.61
CA ARG A 557 14.59 -17.67 12.16
C ARG A 557 13.24 -18.14 11.64
N TYR A 558 12.33 -17.19 11.44
CA TYR A 558 11.01 -17.44 10.85
C TYR A 558 10.53 -16.16 10.16
N ARG A 559 9.64 -16.30 9.18
CA ARG A 559 8.94 -15.15 8.59
C ARG A 559 7.71 -14.81 9.46
N PRO A 560 7.43 -13.53 9.71
CA PRO A 560 6.26 -13.13 10.49
C PRO A 560 4.97 -13.61 9.81
N CYS A 561 4.05 -14.17 10.60
CA CYS A 561 2.71 -14.56 10.19
C CYS A 561 1.76 -14.26 11.35
N SER A 562 0.68 -13.53 11.07
CA SER A 562 -0.36 -13.23 12.07
C SER A 562 -1.67 -13.93 11.77
N ARG A 563 -2.29 -14.48 12.81
CA ARG A 563 -3.62 -15.10 12.73
C ARG A 563 -4.70 -14.03 12.58
N ASN A 564 -4.52 -12.89 13.26
CA ASN A 564 -5.44 -11.76 13.22
C ASN A 564 -4.65 -10.53 12.74
N PRO A 565 -4.45 -10.36 11.43
CA PRO A 565 -3.64 -9.27 10.88
C PRO A 565 -4.19 -7.87 11.20
N VAL A 566 -5.51 -7.66 11.21
CA VAL A 566 -6.10 -6.35 11.58
C VAL A 566 -5.81 -6.04 13.06
N LEU A 567 -6.00 -7.01 13.95
CA LEU A 567 -5.67 -6.85 15.38
C LEU A 567 -4.18 -6.57 15.59
N ALA A 568 -3.32 -7.36 14.96
CA ALA A 568 -1.86 -7.20 15.07
C ALA A 568 -1.41 -5.82 14.59
N GLN A 569 -1.93 -5.37 13.46
CA GLN A 569 -1.62 -4.06 12.90
C GLN A 569 -2.08 -2.93 13.82
N CYS A 570 -3.30 -3.00 14.35
CA CYS A 570 -3.80 -1.95 15.23
C CYS A 570 -3.05 -1.90 16.57
N LEU A 571 -2.69 -3.06 17.14
CA LEU A 571 -1.91 -3.13 18.38
C LEU A 571 -0.49 -2.59 18.20
N SER A 572 0.10 -2.72 17.00
CA SER A 572 1.42 -2.17 16.69
C SER A 572 1.45 -0.64 16.86
N TYR A 573 0.37 0.06 16.47
CA TYR A 573 0.23 1.50 16.64
C TYR A 573 0.07 1.93 18.11
N PHE A 574 -0.57 1.12 18.96
CA PHE A 574 -0.73 1.44 20.38
C PHE A 574 0.58 1.27 21.17
N HIS A 575 1.25 0.14 20.96
CA HIS A 575 2.36 -0.28 21.82
C HIS A 575 3.74 -0.05 21.17
N ARG A 576 3.79 0.55 19.97
CA ARG A 576 5.01 0.84 19.20
C ARG A 576 5.87 -0.41 18.97
N ILE A 577 5.19 -1.51 18.66
CA ILE A 577 5.79 -2.81 18.40
C ILE A 577 6.11 -2.92 16.90
N GLU A 578 7.31 -3.37 16.54
CA GLU A 578 7.68 -3.59 15.13
C GLU A 578 6.99 -4.84 14.56
N GLU A 579 6.24 -4.68 13.46
CA GLU A 579 5.56 -5.77 12.73
C GLU A 579 6.50 -6.72 11.95
N ARG A 580 7.82 -6.52 12.03
CA ARG A 580 8.83 -7.26 11.25
C ARG A 580 9.17 -8.66 11.80
N GLY A 581 8.29 -9.26 12.62
CA GLY A 581 8.52 -10.59 13.20
C GLY A 581 9.69 -10.64 14.18
N SER A 582 10.08 -9.49 14.74
CA SER A 582 11.14 -9.37 15.73
C SER A 582 10.66 -9.66 17.16
N GLY A 583 9.37 -9.92 17.40
CA GLY A 583 8.78 -10.00 18.74
C GLY A 583 9.48 -10.97 19.70
N PHE A 584 9.67 -12.22 19.30
CA PHE A 584 10.40 -13.19 20.13
C PHE A 584 11.88 -12.84 20.30
N ARG A 585 12.51 -12.25 19.28
CA ARG A 585 13.89 -11.76 19.38
C ARG A 585 13.99 -10.63 20.40
N ARG A 586 13.08 -9.65 20.35
CA ARG A 586 13.02 -8.54 21.29
C ARG A 586 12.74 -9.01 22.71
N MET A 587 11.82 -9.96 22.92
CA MET A 587 11.61 -10.55 24.25
C MET A 587 12.89 -11.17 24.81
N ARG A 588 13.64 -11.92 23.99
CA ARG A 588 14.94 -12.48 24.37
C ARG A 588 15.95 -11.38 24.69
N ASP A 589 16.06 -10.37 23.83
CA ASP A 589 16.99 -9.26 24.01
C ASP A 589 16.67 -8.47 25.29
N HIS A 590 15.38 -8.21 25.57
CA HIS A 590 14.94 -7.57 26.80
C HIS A 590 15.30 -8.39 28.04
N MET A 591 15.05 -9.70 28.04
CA MET A 591 15.41 -10.59 29.17
C MET A 591 16.92 -10.59 29.43
N LEU A 592 17.73 -10.79 28.38
CA LEU A 592 19.19 -10.81 28.50
C LEU A 592 19.76 -9.47 28.96
N ASN A 593 19.24 -8.35 28.42
CA ASN A 593 19.65 -7.01 28.84
C ASN A 593 19.26 -6.72 30.30
N HIS A 594 18.19 -7.35 30.78
CA HIS A 594 17.73 -7.28 32.17
C HIS A 594 18.49 -8.22 33.12
N GLY A 595 19.35 -9.10 32.59
CA GLY A 595 20.12 -10.06 33.37
C GLY A 595 19.39 -11.38 33.68
N LEU A 596 18.30 -11.68 32.98
CA LEU A 596 17.49 -12.87 33.17
C LEU A 596 17.72 -13.93 32.08
N ASP A 597 17.29 -15.15 32.37
CA ASP A 597 17.27 -16.26 31.42
C ASP A 597 16.30 -16.03 30.26
N LEU A 598 16.52 -16.75 29.15
CA LEU A 598 15.66 -16.64 27.97
C LEU A 598 14.22 -17.10 28.28
N PRO A 599 13.20 -16.47 27.67
CA PRO A 599 11.83 -16.93 27.81
C PRO A 599 11.68 -18.35 27.23
N LEU A 600 10.96 -19.20 27.95
CA LEU A 600 10.66 -20.57 27.53
C LEU A 600 9.35 -20.60 26.74
N LEU A 601 9.37 -21.31 25.61
CA LEU A 601 8.20 -21.48 24.74
C LEU A 601 7.72 -22.92 24.82
N SER A 602 6.48 -23.12 25.23
CA SER A 602 5.82 -24.42 25.33
C SER A 602 4.40 -24.37 24.79
N THR A 603 3.79 -25.55 24.67
CA THR A 603 2.37 -25.68 24.39
C THR A 603 1.78 -26.66 25.38
N ASP A 604 0.62 -26.32 25.95
CA ASP A 604 -0.07 -27.17 26.93
C ASP A 604 -1.57 -27.13 26.69
N MET A 605 -2.22 -28.29 26.58
CA MET A 605 -3.68 -28.44 26.44
C MET A 605 -4.36 -27.50 25.41
N GLY A 606 -3.64 -27.16 24.32
CA GLY A 606 -4.11 -26.26 23.25
C GLY A 606 -3.80 -24.78 23.46
N TYR A 607 -3.07 -24.42 24.52
CA TYR A 607 -2.48 -23.10 24.73
C TYR A 607 -1.06 -23.05 24.17
N PHE A 608 -0.70 -21.91 23.62
CA PHE A 608 0.69 -21.52 23.44
C PHE A 608 1.14 -20.71 24.66
N GLN A 609 2.27 -21.10 25.25
CA GLN A 609 2.75 -20.54 26.52
C GLN A 609 4.11 -19.87 26.34
N VAL A 610 4.22 -18.67 26.90
CA VAL A 610 5.48 -17.95 27.06
C VAL A 610 5.75 -17.81 28.55
N THR A 611 6.79 -18.47 29.03
CA THR A 611 7.23 -18.41 30.41
C THR A 611 8.46 -17.51 30.53
N PHE A 612 8.39 -16.54 31.41
CA PHE A 612 9.49 -15.64 31.78
C PHE A 612 10.07 -16.13 33.11
N PRO A 613 11.24 -16.79 33.12
CA PRO A 613 11.90 -17.15 34.36
C PRO A 613 12.35 -15.90 35.11
N GLY A 614 12.05 -15.83 36.41
CA GLY A 614 12.49 -14.77 37.30
C GLY A 614 13.90 -15.05 37.85
N PRO A 615 14.47 -14.09 38.60
CA PRO A 615 15.82 -14.23 39.17
C PRO A 615 15.90 -15.19 40.37
N GLY A 616 14.80 -15.84 40.78
CA GLY A 616 14.75 -16.66 41.99
C GLY A 616 15.03 -15.81 43.25
N GLU A 617 15.87 -16.28 44.16
CA GLU A 617 16.30 -15.49 45.32
C GLU A 617 17.42 -14.48 44.99
N ASP A 618 18.09 -14.63 43.83
CA ASP A 618 19.29 -13.87 43.48
C ASP A 618 18.96 -12.59 42.69
N ILE A 619 18.34 -11.64 43.39
CA ILE A 619 17.89 -10.35 42.84
C ILE A 619 19.06 -9.48 42.34
N ASP A 620 20.28 -9.73 42.82
CA ASP A 620 21.48 -8.96 42.45
C ASP A 620 21.90 -9.17 40.98
N LEU A 621 21.43 -10.26 40.35
CA LEU A 621 21.60 -10.57 38.93
C LEU A 621 20.89 -9.56 38.01
N LEU A 622 19.85 -8.89 38.51
CA LEU A 622 19.09 -7.92 37.73
C LEU A 622 19.97 -6.73 37.35
N ARG A 623 20.02 -6.45 36.04
CA ARG A 623 20.80 -5.35 35.48
C ARG A 623 19.96 -4.10 35.41
N VAL A 624 20.57 -2.98 35.78
CA VAL A 624 19.93 -1.67 35.68
C VAL A 624 19.64 -1.39 34.20
N PRO A 625 18.39 -1.10 33.80
CA PRO A 625 18.05 -0.82 32.41
C PRO A 625 18.71 0.50 31.99
N GLU A 626 19.89 0.44 31.41
CA GLU A 626 20.59 1.64 30.96
C GLU A 626 20.23 2.00 29.52
N ARG A 627 19.61 3.17 29.37
CA ARG A 627 19.72 3.97 28.12
C ARG A 627 21.15 4.49 27.85
N HIS A 628 22.19 3.97 28.51
CA HIS A 628 23.54 4.55 28.50
C HIS A 628 24.73 3.57 28.33
N PHE A 629 24.53 2.27 28.11
CA PHE A 629 25.66 1.41 27.74
C PHE A 629 26.21 1.78 26.34
N ARG A 630 27.54 1.98 26.23
CA ARG A 630 28.24 2.25 24.96
C ARG A 630 28.28 1.01 24.05
N VAL A 631 28.30 -0.19 24.65
CA VAL A 631 28.19 -1.50 24.00
C VAL A 631 27.16 -2.27 24.82
N SER A 632 26.05 -2.70 24.21
CA SER A 632 25.06 -3.47 24.97
C SER A 632 25.58 -4.88 25.25
N PRO A 633 25.21 -5.51 26.38
CA PRO A 633 25.57 -6.89 26.68
C PRO A 633 25.15 -7.89 25.58
N ALA A 634 24.04 -7.63 24.88
CA ALA A 634 23.61 -8.42 23.73
C ALA A 634 24.59 -8.35 22.54
N VAL A 635 25.29 -7.22 22.38
CA VAL A 635 26.35 -7.05 21.38
C VAL A 635 27.64 -7.71 21.88
N GLU A 636 27.97 -7.59 23.17
CA GLU A 636 29.16 -8.22 23.78
C GLU A 636 29.12 -9.76 23.75
N ALA A 637 27.92 -10.35 23.88
CA ALA A 637 27.71 -11.80 23.77
C ALA A 637 27.95 -12.34 22.35
N GLN A 638 27.81 -11.50 21.31
CA GLN A 638 28.08 -11.87 19.92
C GLN A 638 29.58 -11.83 19.56
N LEU A 639 30.39 -11.19 20.40
CA LEU A 639 31.82 -11.03 20.17
C LEU A 639 32.60 -12.25 20.68
N ASN A 640 33.58 -12.69 19.91
CA ASN A 640 34.57 -13.65 20.40
C ASN A 640 35.62 -12.96 21.32
N GLU A 641 36.45 -13.76 21.98
CA GLU A 641 37.44 -13.26 22.95
C GLU A 641 38.43 -12.23 22.34
N ARG A 642 38.84 -12.42 21.07
CA ARG A 642 39.71 -11.46 20.37
C ARG A 642 39.00 -10.13 20.13
N GLN A 643 37.76 -10.17 19.64
CA GLN A 643 36.97 -9.00 19.32
C GLN A 643 36.65 -8.18 20.58
N ARG A 644 36.39 -8.83 21.71
CA ARG A 644 36.25 -8.15 23.01
C ARG A 644 37.53 -7.42 23.41
N LYS A 645 38.69 -8.05 23.23
CA LYS A 645 40.00 -7.44 23.55
C LYS A 645 40.36 -6.29 22.60
N MET A 646 40.02 -6.40 21.31
CA MET A 646 40.15 -5.30 20.35
C MET A 646 39.27 -4.11 20.74
N LEU A 647 38.01 -4.37 21.11
CA LEU A 647 37.08 -3.33 21.55
C LEU A 647 37.53 -2.65 22.84
N GLN A 648 38.12 -3.41 23.78
CA GLN A 648 38.70 -2.86 25.01
C GLN A 648 39.85 -1.87 24.70
N TRP A 649 40.78 -2.24 23.82
CA TRP A 649 41.86 -1.34 23.39
C TRP A 649 41.35 -0.09 22.67
N LEU A 650 40.31 -0.22 21.84
CA LEU A 650 39.67 0.94 21.21
C LEU A 650 38.97 1.84 22.24
N ALA A 651 38.36 1.26 23.28
CA ALA A 651 37.69 1.98 24.36
C ALA A 651 38.69 2.73 25.27
N GLU A 652 39.91 2.22 25.41
CA GLU A 652 41.05 2.88 26.08
C GLU A 652 41.64 4.04 25.25
N GLY A 653 41.10 4.32 24.06
CA GLY A 653 41.50 5.45 23.21
C GLY A 653 42.60 5.13 22.21
N GLN A 654 42.96 3.85 22.02
CA GLN A 654 43.98 3.45 21.06
C GLN A 654 43.42 3.45 19.63
N GLU A 655 44.27 3.78 18.65
CA GLU A 655 44.03 3.45 17.25
C GLU A 655 44.67 2.11 16.93
N LEU A 656 43.88 1.17 16.41
CA LEU A 656 44.38 -0.15 16.06
C LEU A 656 44.57 -0.31 14.54
N THR A 657 45.62 -1.01 14.15
CA THR A 657 45.85 -1.45 12.77
C THR A 657 45.73 -2.96 12.67
N SER A 658 45.37 -3.47 11.49
CA SER A 658 45.34 -4.92 11.25
C SER A 658 46.67 -5.59 11.57
N ARG A 659 47.81 -4.94 11.26
CA ARG A 659 49.15 -5.48 11.54
C ARG A 659 49.44 -5.62 13.04
N GLN A 660 48.98 -4.67 13.86
CA GLN A 660 49.13 -4.75 15.32
C GLN A 660 48.31 -5.88 15.91
N CYS A 661 47.08 -6.08 15.44
CA CYS A 661 46.21 -7.18 15.88
C CYS A 661 46.70 -8.54 15.37
N GLU A 662 47.21 -8.63 14.14
CA GLU A 662 47.87 -9.85 13.60
C GLU A 662 49.01 -10.30 14.52
N ALA A 663 49.87 -9.37 14.95
CA ALA A 663 50.98 -9.66 15.86
C ALA A 663 50.51 -10.00 17.30
N ALA A 664 49.49 -9.30 17.81
CA ALA A 664 49.03 -9.48 19.19
C ALA A 664 48.20 -10.76 19.40
N PHE A 665 47.51 -11.24 18.36
CA PHE A 665 46.65 -12.42 18.44
C PHE A 665 47.20 -13.64 17.67
N GLY A 666 48.29 -13.49 16.91
CA GLY A 666 48.88 -14.58 16.12
C GLY A 666 47.99 -15.07 14.98
N VAL A 667 47.18 -14.19 14.39
CA VAL A 667 46.20 -14.53 13.33
C VAL A 667 46.53 -13.87 12.00
N SER A 668 46.01 -14.43 10.91
CA SER A 668 46.24 -13.89 9.56
C SER A 668 45.43 -12.61 9.29
N ARG A 669 45.90 -11.84 8.30
CA ARG A 669 45.26 -10.59 7.87
C ARG A 669 43.77 -10.72 7.49
N PRO A 670 43.32 -11.77 6.78
CA PRO A 670 41.89 -11.97 6.49
C PRO A 670 41.04 -12.13 7.74
N ILE A 671 41.53 -12.84 8.76
CA ILE A 671 40.82 -13.04 10.04
C ILE A 671 40.67 -11.71 10.77
N THR A 672 41.77 -10.95 10.86
CA THR A 672 41.77 -9.63 11.49
C THR A 672 40.87 -8.63 10.75
N ALA A 673 40.85 -8.68 9.42
CA ALA A 673 39.96 -7.86 8.61
C ALA A 673 38.48 -8.23 8.83
N GLY A 674 38.17 -9.51 8.99
CA GLY A 674 36.83 -9.98 9.36
C GLY A 674 36.41 -9.53 10.77
N ASP A 675 37.31 -9.60 11.74
CA ASP A 675 37.05 -9.12 13.12
C ASP A 675 36.77 -7.61 13.14
N PHE A 676 37.53 -6.80 12.40
CA PHE A 676 37.23 -5.36 12.25
C PHE A 676 35.96 -5.09 11.43
N GLY A 677 35.67 -5.89 10.41
CA GLY A 677 34.43 -5.80 9.63
C GLY A 677 33.20 -5.92 10.52
N LEU A 678 33.16 -6.94 11.37
CA LEU A 678 32.06 -7.14 12.32
C LEU A 678 31.91 -5.97 13.30
N LEU A 679 33.02 -5.44 13.84
CA LEU A 679 32.98 -4.29 14.75
C LEU A 679 32.50 -3.00 14.06
N VAL A 680 32.78 -2.83 12.77
CA VAL A 680 32.26 -1.71 11.97
C VAL A 680 30.78 -1.89 11.65
N ASP A 681 30.35 -3.10 11.28
CA ASP A 681 28.96 -3.44 10.98
C ASP A 681 28.06 -3.28 12.21
N LEU A 682 28.56 -3.65 13.39
CA LEU A 682 27.90 -3.44 14.68
C LEU A 682 27.93 -1.96 15.14
N GLY A 683 28.55 -1.06 14.37
CA GLY A 683 28.62 0.37 14.66
C GLY A 683 29.53 0.74 15.83
N LEU A 684 30.41 -0.18 16.27
CA LEU A 684 31.28 0.00 17.43
C LEU A 684 32.61 0.68 17.09
N ALA A 685 33.12 0.45 15.87
CA ALA A 685 34.35 1.03 15.36
C ALA A 685 34.12 1.78 14.04
N GLU A 686 34.98 2.76 13.77
CA GLU A 686 35.05 3.45 12.48
C GLU A 686 36.41 3.22 11.82
N LYS A 687 36.39 3.14 10.49
CA LYS A 687 37.57 2.92 9.66
C LYS A 687 38.14 4.27 9.21
N LEU A 688 39.41 4.49 9.48
CA LEU A 688 40.15 5.69 9.11
C LEU A 688 41.21 5.35 8.03
N GLY A 689 41.10 5.99 6.88
CA GLY A 689 42.03 5.84 5.75
C GLY A 689 41.82 4.59 4.88
N GLY A 690 42.77 4.33 3.98
CA GLY A 690 42.69 3.25 2.98
C GLY A 690 44.04 2.55 2.72
N GLY A 691 43.97 1.28 2.31
CA GLY A 691 45.16 0.49 1.95
C GLY A 691 46.02 0.09 3.16
N ARG A 692 47.36 0.18 3.01
CA ARG A 692 48.34 -0.25 4.03
C ARG A 692 48.38 0.63 5.29
N SER A 693 47.70 1.77 5.28
CA SER A 693 47.65 2.74 6.40
C SER A 693 46.31 2.73 7.15
N THR A 694 45.43 1.77 6.87
CA THR A 694 44.10 1.67 7.50
C THR A 694 44.23 1.54 9.03
N ARG A 695 43.54 2.43 9.74
CA ARG A 695 43.41 2.41 11.20
C ARG A 695 41.94 2.31 11.59
N TYR A 696 41.69 1.79 12.78
CA TYR A 696 40.37 1.69 13.35
C TYR A 696 40.36 2.42 14.69
N ARG A 697 39.31 3.21 14.91
CA ARG A 697 39.06 3.93 16.16
C ARG A 697 37.65 3.63 16.64
N LEU A 698 37.40 3.79 17.93
CA LEU A 698 36.05 3.75 18.48
C LEU A 698 35.18 4.86 17.85
N LYS A 699 33.99 4.51 17.37
CA LYS A 699 33.08 5.46 16.73
C LYS A 699 32.46 6.41 17.77
N SER A 700 32.55 7.72 17.56
CA SER A 700 31.90 8.71 18.44
C SER A 700 30.39 8.73 18.24
N ARG A 701 29.59 8.75 19.33
CA ARG A 701 28.14 9.04 19.22
C ARG A 701 27.96 10.48 18.74
N ASN A 702 27.22 10.70 17.65
CA ASN A 702 26.57 11.99 17.44
C ASN A 702 25.67 12.24 18.66
N ARG A 703 25.79 13.45 19.24
CA ARG A 703 25.02 13.87 20.42
C ARG A 703 23.52 13.78 20.19
#